data_AF-A0AB37M6P5-F1
#
_entry.id   AF-A0AB37M6P5-F1
#
_cell.length_a   1.000
_cell.length_b   1.000
_cell.length_c   1.000
_cell.angle_alpha   90.00
_cell.angle_beta   90.00
_cell.angle_gamma   90.00
#
_symmetry.space_group_name_H-M   'P 1'
#
loop_
_entity.id
_entity.type
_entity.pdbx_description
1 polymer ?
#
loop_
_entity_poly.entity_id
_entity_poly.type
_entity_poly.pdbx_seq_one_letter_code
_entity_poly.pdbx_strand_id
1 'polypeptide(L)'
;MMRFWFVFMSMFLPVICWGQIIVKETGGMAAFPLVSSHKTVIYYDAGDYGVVEKTACLLAEDIKRVTNKKVPVSSKKVSSEYAVVVGTVGHNAFIDRLVAEGQLDVSAIRGGWEQFVVKTIDDPAKGVKKVLVIAGCDRRGTAYGVFTLSEAIGVSPLYWWADVPTKRKSQLYIENINYVSQAPSVQYRGIFINDEGWGITPWAGKTFDKELGDIGPKTYAKVCELILRMKGNMLAPAMHPSSGAFNKYPENKLVADSYGIIMSSSHCEPLLFNNVTEWDKKTMGEWNYITNKGGINKILDQRVSENAPYENIYTIAMRGIHDAGLVGVPKDKEVSLVEEVIADQRGILKQHVDSPLDSIPQIFVPYKEVLDIYERGLRLPEDIMLVWPDDNFGYIKRLNNKEERNRKGGSGVYYHISYLGEPHDYLWLNTTPPALMFEEMRKAYDTGAKRYWLLNVGDIKPGELGMKTFLDMAWDIDKFNFDNINNHQVDFLVSVFGEKYREDIDDIMNSYYHLGFQHKPEAMGWGYEWNNEHAQERMTDTDFSFANYNEAEGRMQEYDRISDKSEKIWNTLPESYKAAFYELVFYPVKGAALMNKKMLTAQQNRWYARQGRAATNYLADRTKAYHDSIDYYTGKYNSLLNGKWNHMMALAPGWTATYQKMPPVTTIDVPQKAEMRVFLPGQDSPLGKITLNVLPCVNPYTRKESFIELYNMGEQAFTWNAKVSDSWIKLSRQSGTTLLQERIIVSVDWSKVPVGERVTGEIDIISGSNQEKIYLPVFNPAYPTVGELKGWYVEDNGCVSINPGKFHRKVENEDIKMKVIEGLGYENQCIQLGEATKPVQNPRRSRQATKVEYDFYIFNAGSVTVYTYALPVFPVNSERGTCFGIMIDDGLLKYASNNAKEYSGEWRENVYRNSTINAVTLNIDKPGKHTLKLICSDPGMIIQKVVIDMGGMKRSYLGPETTIVR
;
A
#
# COMPACT_ATOMS: atom_id res chain seq x y z
N MET A 1 -59.49 15.58 -32.13
CA MET A 1 -59.48 14.12 -31.84
C MET A 1 -58.45 13.46 -32.75
N MET A 2 -57.22 13.28 -32.27
CA MET A 2 -56.20 12.40 -32.86
C MET A 2 -55.08 12.30 -31.79
N ARG A 3 -55.09 11.21 -31.03
CA ARG A 3 -54.05 10.88 -30.04
C ARG A 3 -53.14 9.84 -30.68
N PHE A 4 -51.89 10.21 -30.94
CA PHE A 4 -50.84 9.26 -31.29
C PHE A 4 -50.39 8.50 -30.04
N TRP A 5 -50.35 7.18 -30.16
CA TRP A 5 -49.80 6.25 -29.17
C TRP A 5 -48.28 6.26 -29.25
N PHE A 6 -47.60 6.47 -28.12
CA PHE A 6 -46.20 6.07 -27.94
C PHE A 6 -46.19 4.76 -27.16
N VAL A 7 -45.77 3.68 -27.84
CA VAL A 7 -45.47 2.38 -27.24
C VAL A 7 -44.12 2.48 -26.54
N PHE A 8 -44.10 2.38 -25.21
CA PHE A 8 -42.88 2.15 -24.44
C PHE A 8 -42.50 0.68 -24.57
N MET A 9 -41.47 0.37 -25.36
CA MET A 9 -40.84 -0.93 -25.41
C MET A 9 -39.74 -0.96 -24.34
N SER A 10 -40.09 -1.45 -23.16
CA SER A 10 -39.11 -1.76 -22.10
C SER A 10 -38.27 -2.96 -22.54
N MET A 11 -37.03 -2.71 -22.98
CA MET A 11 -36.03 -3.76 -23.11
C MET A 11 -35.69 -4.28 -21.71
N PHE A 12 -36.22 -5.44 -21.36
CA PHE A 12 -35.66 -6.28 -20.31
C PHE A 12 -34.30 -6.79 -20.80
N LEU A 13 -33.23 -6.08 -20.45
CA LEU A 13 -31.90 -6.69 -20.38
C LEU A 13 -31.92 -7.70 -19.23
N PRO A 14 -31.52 -8.96 -19.44
CA PRO A 14 -31.31 -9.86 -18.32
C PRO A 14 -30.12 -9.34 -17.55
N VAL A 15 -30.38 -8.81 -16.35
CA VAL A 15 -29.36 -8.65 -15.32
C VAL A 15 -28.88 -10.07 -15.01
N ILE A 16 -27.78 -10.47 -15.62
CA ILE A 16 -27.02 -11.64 -15.18
C ILE A 16 -26.46 -11.23 -13.81
N CYS A 17 -27.18 -11.54 -12.74
CA CYS A 17 -26.61 -11.55 -11.41
C CYS A 17 -25.49 -12.60 -11.43
N TRP A 18 -24.24 -12.15 -11.34
CA TRP A 18 -23.08 -12.99 -11.10
C TRP A 18 -23.25 -13.59 -9.69
N GLY A 19 -23.90 -14.74 -9.61
CA GLY A 19 -24.31 -15.34 -8.34
C GLY A 19 -23.10 -15.75 -7.51
N GLN A 20 -22.74 -14.92 -6.51
CA GLN A 20 -22.10 -15.44 -5.30
C GLN A 20 -22.98 -16.55 -4.72
N ILE A 21 -22.37 -17.63 -4.24
CA ILE A 21 -23.09 -18.75 -3.62
C ILE A 21 -23.95 -18.20 -2.47
N ILE A 22 -25.28 -18.27 -2.61
CA ILE A 22 -26.20 -17.76 -1.60
C ILE A 22 -26.44 -18.85 -0.56
N VAL A 23 -26.05 -18.57 0.69
CA VAL A 23 -26.20 -19.48 1.83
C VAL A 23 -27.24 -18.95 2.81
N LYS A 24 -28.25 -19.77 3.11
CA LYS A 24 -29.33 -19.46 4.06
C LYS A 24 -29.31 -20.41 5.25
N GLU A 25 -29.84 -19.95 6.39
CA GLU A 25 -30.03 -20.78 7.60
C GLU A 25 -31.37 -21.54 7.61
N THR A 26 -32.29 -21.17 6.72
CA THR A 26 -33.57 -21.87 6.51
C THR A 26 -33.69 -22.28 5.04
N GLY A 27 -34.19 -23.48 4.80
CA GLY A 27 -34.33 -24.04 3.46
C GLY A 27 -35.75 -23.94 2.93
N GLY A 28 -35.90 -23.53 1.67
CA GLY A 28 -37.06 -23.86 0.85
C GLY A 28 -36.89 -25.24 0.19
N MET A 29 -37.96 -25.83 -0.34
CA MET A 29 -37.92 -27.18 -0.97
C MET A 29 -36.86 -27.32 -2.09
N ALA A 30 -36.49 -26.22 -2.74
CA ALA A 30 -35.53 -26.24 -3.85
C ALA A 30 -34.05 -26.15 -3.40
N ALA A 31 -33.75 -25.78 -2.15
CA ALA A 31 -32.37 -25.53 -1.73
C ALA A 31 -31.59 -26.83 -1.44
N PHE A 32 -30.28 -26.84 -1.67
CA PHE A 32 -29.39 -27.94 -1.31
C PHE A 32 -29.08 -27.92 0.21
N PRO A 33 -29.39 -28.97 0.97
CA PRO A 33 -29.21 -29.01 2.41
C PRO A 33 -27.78 -29.40 2.81
N LEU A 34 -26.84 -28.46 2.75
CA LEU A 34 -25.44 -28.72 3.12
C LEU A 34 -25.30 -29.22 4.57
N VAL A 35 -25.98 -28.58 5.52
CA VAL A 35 -26.10 -29.03 6.92
C VAL A 35 -27.53 -28.84 7.39
N SER A 36 -28.25 -29.94 7.63
CA SER A 36 -29.66 -29.93 8.05
C SER A 36 -30.01 -31.15 8.92
N SER A 37 -31.29 -31.53 8.96
CA SER A 37 -31.75 -32.84 9.46
C SER A 37 -31.41 -33.99 8.48
N HIS A 38 -31.23 -33.69 7.20
CA HIS A 38 -30.79 -34.65 6.19
C HIS A 38 -29.28 -34.89 6.28
N LYS A 39 -28.86 -36.12 5.96
CA LYS A 39 -27.44 -36.46 5.88
C LYS A 39 -26.85 -36.00 4.55
N THR A 40 -25.73 -35.29 4.62
CA THR A 40 -24.93 -34.88 3.47
C THR A 40 -23.53 -35.47 3.60
N VAL A 41 -22.91 -35.83 2.47
CA VAL A 41 -21.52 -36.31 2.40
C VAL A 41 -20.72 -35.44 1.43
N ILE A 42 -19.44 -35.21 1.69
CA ILE A 42 -18.52 -34.65 0.70
C ILE A 42 -17.86 -35.83 -0.01
N TYR A 43 -17.99 -35.89 -1.32
CA TYR A 43 -17.40 -36.92 -2.16
C TYR A 43 -16.33 -36.33 -3.08
N TYR A 44 -15.17 -36.98 -3.12
CA TYR A 44 -14.15 -36.78 -4.15
C TYR A 44 -13.74 -38.15 -4.71
N ASP A 45 -13.07 -38.21 -5.86
CA ASP A 45 -12.58 -39.46 -6.42
C ASP A 45 -11.14 -39.72 -5.94
N ALA A 46 -10.83 -40.96 -5.54
CA ALA A 46 -9.48 -41.33 -5.13
C ALA A 46 -8.46 -41.27 -6.28
N GLY A 47 -8.92 -41.29 -7.53
CA GLY A 47 -8.09 -41.08 -8.72
C GLY A 47 -7.81 -39.62 -9.08
N ASP A 48 -8.38 -38.67 -8.34
CA ASP A 48 -8.19 -37.23 -8.54
C ASP A 48 -6.86 -36.75 -7.92
N TYR A 49 -6.50 -35.49 -8.17
CA TYR A 49 -5.28 -34.88 -7.64
C TYR A 49 -5.31 -34.75 -6.10
N GLY A 50 -4.16 -34.91 -5.43
CA GLY A 50 -4.07 -34.86 -3.96
C GLY A 50 -4.58 -33.56 -3.32
N VAL A 51 -4.51 -32.42 -4.03
CA VAL A 51 -5.08 -31.14 -3.57
C VAL A 51 -6.61 -31.17 -3.48
N VAL A 52 -7.29 -32.00 -4.29
CA VAL A 52 -8.74 -32.17 -4.24
C VAL A 52 -9.15 -32.87 -2.94
N GLU A 53 -8.45 -33.92 -2.54
CA GLU A 53 -8.62 -34.55 -1.23
C GLU A 53 -8.38 -33.51 -0.10
N LYS A 54 -7.27 -32.78 -0.20
CA LYS A 54 -6.88 -31.79 0.81
C LYS A 54 -7.98 -30.76 1.01
N THR A 55 -8.49 -30.18 -0.06
CA THR A 55 -9.50 -29.12 -0.03
C THR A 55 -10.87 -29.66 0.37
N ALA A 56 -11.25 -30.87 -0.04
CA ALA A 56 -12.46 -31.54 0.45
C ALA A 56 -12.43 -31.74 1.98
N CYS A 57 -11.26 -32.12 2.53
CA CYS A 57 -11.08 -32.24 3.97
C CYS A 57 -11.10 -30.88 4.69
N LEU A 58 -10.49 -29.85 4.11
CA LEU A 58 -10.55 -28.48 4.64
C LEU A 58 -11.97 -27.93 4.64
N LEU A 59 -12.77 -28.20 3.60
CA LEU A 59 -14.20 -27.84 3.56
C LEU A 59 -14.98 -28.52 4.69
N ALA A 60 -14.73 -29.79 4.96
CA ALA A 60 -15.37 -30.49 6.07
C ALA A 60 -15.04 -29.85 7.43
N GLU A 61 -13.80 -29.42 7.64
CA GLU A 61 -13.39 -28.69 8.84
C GLU A 61 -13.97 -27.27 8.86
N ASP A 62 -14.10 -26.58 7.72
CA ASP A 62 -14.76 -25.27 7.61
C ASP A 62 -16.25 -25.35 7.97
N ILE A 63 -16.96 -26.38 7.47
CA ILE A 63 -18.35 -26.65 7.86
C ILE A 63 -18.45 -26.92 9.36
N LYS A 64 -17.49 -27.67 9.94
CA LYS A 64 -17.44 -27.90 11.39
C LYS A 64 -17.18 -26.62 12.16
N ARG A 65 -16.30 -25.72 11.69
CA ARG A 65 -16.05 -24.39 12.28
C ARG A 65 -17.31 -23.53 12.33
N VAL A 66 -18.12 -23.58 11.26
CA VAL A 66 -19.39 -22.83 11.17
C VAL A 66 -20.49 -23.48 12.03
N THR A 67 -20.59 -24.81 12.03
CA THR A 67 -21.81 -25.52 12.50
C THR A 67 -21.65 -26.45 13.69
N ASN A 68 -20.42 -26.76 14.13
CA ASN A 68 -20.06 -27.86 15.06
C ASN A 68 -20.45 -29.26 14.59
N LYS A 69 -20.97 -29.41 13.37
CA LYS A 69 -21.30 -30.71 12.78
C LYS A 69 -20.20 -31.09 11.80
N LYS A 70 -19.69 -32.31 11.94
CA LYS A 70 -18.71 -32.86 10.99
C LYS A 70 -19.46 -33.56 9.86
N VAL A 71 -19.29 -33.04 8.64
CA VAL A 71 -19.75 -33.70 7.42
C VAL A 71 -18.72 -34.78 7.05
N PRO A 72 -19.12 -36.04 6.82
CA PRO A 72 -18.20 -37.08 6.40
C PRO A 72 -17.64 -36.80 5.01
N VAL A 73 -16.37 -37.12 4.81
CA VAL A 73 -15.68 -37.09 3.50
C VAL A 73 -15.50 -38.53 3.02
N SER A 74 -15.78 -38.80 1.75
CA SER A 74 -15.64 -40.14 1.15
C SER A 74 -14.94 -40.07 -0.20
N SER A 75 -14.02 -40.99 -0.44
CA SER A 75 -13.33 -41.16 -1.73
C SER A 75 -13.91 -42.27 -2.61
N LYS A 76 -14.88 -43.05 -2.09
CA LYS A 76 -15.32 -44.32 -2.72
C LYS A 76 -16.62 -44.18 -3.50
N LYS A 77 -17.63 -43.53 -2.90
CA LYS A 77 -18.95 -43.36 -3.52
C LYS A 77 -19.76 -42.25 -2.84
N VAL A 78 -20.70 -41.70 -3.59
CA VAL A 78 -21.81 -40.93 -3.04
C VAL A 78 -22.71 -41.90 -2.24
N SER A 79 -22.71 -41.75 -0.91
CA SER A 79 -23.35 -42.69 0.04
C SER A 79 -24.58 -42.14 0.75
N SER A 80 -25.05 -40.96 0.35
CA SER A 80 -26.21 -40.28 0.95
C SER A 80 -27.15 -39.72 -0.12
N GLU A 81 -28.38 -39.38 0.27
CA GLU A 81 -29.37 -38.73 -0.60
C GLU A 81 -28.90 -37.34 -1.07
N TYR A 82 -28.01 -36.70 -0.32
CA TYR A 82 -27.42 -35.40 -0.65
C TYR A 82 -25.90 -35.48 -0.59
N ALA A 83 -25.21 -34.88 -1.57
CA ALA A 83 -23.75 -34.82 -1.54
C ALA A 83 -23.18 -33.54 -2.16
N VAL A 84 -22.04 -33.11 -1.63
CA VAL A 84 -21.15 -32.18 -2.32
C VAL A 84 -20.15 -33.03 -3.10
N VAL A 85 -20.17 -32.93 -4.43
CA VAL A 85 -19.27 -33.66 -5.32
C VAL A 85 -18.17 -32.71 -5.75
N VAL A 86 -16.93 -32.98 -5.33
CA VAL A 86 -15.75 -32.15 -5.61
C VAL A 86 -14.82 -32.94 -6.51
N GLY A 87 -14.39 -32.36 -7.64
CA GLY A 87 -13.40 -33.02 -8.47
C GLY A 87 -12.99 -32.25 -9.71
N THR A 88 -11.95 -32.75 -10.35
CA THR A 88 -11.41 -32.20 -11.59
C THR A 88 -12.02 -32.93 -12.79
N VAL A 89 -12.41 -32.19 -13.81
CA VAL A 89 -12.96 -32.78 -15.05
C VAL A 89 -11.93 -33.73 -15.67
N GLY A 90 -12.33 -34.96 -15.99
CA GLY A 90 -11.47 -36.02 -16.52
C GLY A 90 -10.77 -36.88 -15.46
N HIS A 91 -10.89 -36.54 -14.17
CA HIS A 91 -10.26 -37.27 -13.06
C HIS A 91 -11.26 -37.70 -11.97
N ASN A 92 -12.56 -37.50 -12.21
CA ASN A 92 -13.63 -37.86 -11.28
C ASN A 92 -14.77 -38.53 -12.01
N ALA A 93 -14.93 -39.84 -11.81
CA ALA A 93 -15.87 -40.65 -12.59
C ALA A 93 -17.34 -40.23 -12.43
N PHE A 94 -17.71 -39.67 -11.26
CA PHE A 94 -19.07 -39.17 -11.04
C PHE A 94 -19.32 -37.90 -11.85
N ILE A 95 -18.38 -36.95 -11.85
CA ILE A 95 -18.45 -35.71 -12.63
C ILE A 95 -18.45 -36.03 -14.13
N ASP A 96 -17.56 -36.88 -14.59
CA ASP A 96 -17.44 -37.22 -16.01
C ASP A 96 -18.72 -37.90 -16.54
N ARG A 97 -19.37 -38.72 -15.72
CA ARG A 97 -20.68 -39.28 -16.04
C ARG A 97 -21.76 -38.20 -16.15
N LEU A 98 -21.81 -37.24 -15.23
CA LEU A 98 -22.76 -36.12 -15.31
C LEU A 98 -22.54 -35.27 -16.56
N VAL A 99 -21.29 -35.10 -17.01
CA VAL A 99 -20.96 -34.42 -18.26
C VAL A 99 -21.43 -35.25 -19.46
N ALA A 100 -21.13 -36.55 -19.49
CA ALA A 100 -21.53 -37.44 -20.58
C ALA A 100 -23.05 -37.58 -20.72
N GLU A 101 -23.79 -37.55 -19.61
CA GLU A 101 -25.26 -37.58 -19.57
C GLU A 101 -25.91 -36.20 -19.82
N GLY A 102 -25.12 -35.14 -20.03
CA GLY A 102 -25.62 -33.78 -20.31
C GLY A 102 -26.20 -33.04 -19.10
N GLN A 103 -26.01 -33.55 -17.88
CA GLN A 103 -26.50 -32.94 -16.63
C GLN A 103 -25.60 -31.80 -16.15
N LEU A 104 -24.30 -31.87 -16.46
CA LEU A 104 -23.31 -30.84 -16.15
C LEU A 104 -22.64 -30.34 -17.43
N ASP A 105 -22.71 -29.04 -17.68
CA ASP A 105 -21.97 -28.40 -18.78
C ASP A 105 -20.66 -27.83 -18.23
N VAL A 106 -19.55 -28.26 -18.84
CA VAL A 106 -18.18 -27.81 -18.51
C VAL A 106 -17.48 -27.22 -19.74
N SER A 107 -18.21 -26.97 -20.83
CA SER A 107 -17.65 -26.49 -22.10
C SER A 107 -16.89 -25.16 -21.93
N ALA A 108 -17.41 -24.24 -21.10
CA ALA A 108 -16.82 -22.94 -20.82
C ALA A 108 -15.49 -22.97 -20.03
N ILE A 109 -15.16 -24.10 -19.38
CA ILE A 109 -13.92 -24.23 -18.58
C ILE A 109 -12.94 -25.25 -19.17
N ARG A 110 -13.36 -26.06 -20.15
CA ARG A 110 -12.54 -27.13 -20.72
C ARG A 110 -11.29 -26.57 -21.38
N GLY A 111 -10.12 -27.04 -20.96
CA GLY A 111 -8.82 -26.53 -21.45
C GLY A 111 -8.50 -25.10 -20.99
N GLY A 112 -9.29 -24.56 -20.06
CA GLY A 112 -9.01 -23.29 -19.40
C GLY A 112 -7.90 -23.39 -18.35
N TRP A 113 -7.71 -22.31 -17.59
CA TRP A 113 -6.74 -22.21 -16.52
C TRP A 113 -7.44 -21.81 -15.22
N GLU A 114 -7.39 -22.69 -14.23
CA GLU A 114 -7.88 -22.49 -12.86
C GLU A 114 -9.36 -22.04 -12.76
N GLN A 115 -10.16 -22.42 -13.75
CA GLN A 115 -11.59 -22.18 -13.79
C GLN A 115 -12.38 -23.32 -13.14
N PHE A 116 -13.59 -23.02 -12.70
CA PHE A 116 -14.48 -24.00 -12.08
C PHE A 116 -15.97 -23.70 -12.30
N VAL A 117 -16.78 -24.73 -12.11
CA VAL A 117 -18.24 -24.68 -12.10
C VAL A 117 -18.75 -25.06 -10.71
N VAL A 118 -19.74 -24.32 -10.20
CA VAL A 118 -20.53 -24.68 -9.01
C VAL A 118 -21.99 -24.81 -9.42
N LYS A 119 -22.54 -26.03 -9.35
CA LYS A 119 -23.89 -26.32 -9.82
C LYS A 119 -24.67 -27.25 -8.89
N THR A 120 -25.93 -26.92 -8.60
CA THR A 120 -26.86 -27.87 -8.00
C THR A 120 -27.57 -28.71 -9.06
N ILE A 121 -27.65 -30.03 -8.87
CA ILE A 121 -28.29 -30.97 -9.80
C ILE A 121 -29.26 -31.87 -9.02
N ASP A 122 -30.51 -31.90 -9.44
CA ASP A 122 -31.58 -32.79 -8.95
C ASP A 122 -31.48 -34.19 -9.59
N ASP A 123 -31.78 -35.23 -8.82
CA ASP A 123 -31.81 -36.65 -9.23
C ASP A 123 -30.59 -37.13 -10.08
N PRO A 124 -29.33 -36.82 -9.69
CA PRO A 124 -28.13 -37.09 -10.50
C PRO A 124 -27.77 -38.56 -10.65
N ALA A 125 -28.33 -39.42 -9.80
CA ALA A 125 -28.12 -40.86 -9.78
C ALA A 125 -29.24 -41.54 -9.00
N LYS A 126 -29.46 -42.83 -9.25
CA LYS A 126 -30.40 -43.63 -8.46
C LYS A 126 -30.06 -43.57 -6.96
N GLY A 127 -31.01 -43.11 -6.14
CA GLY A 127 -30.86 -43.00 -4.69
C GLY A 127 -30.17 -41.71 -4.20
N VAL A 128 -29.83 -40.80 -5.10
CA VAL A 128 -29.30 -39.46 -4.78
C VAL A 128 -30.33 -38.43 -5.23
N LYS A 129 -30.86 -37.64 -4.30
CA LYS A 129 -31.91 -36.64 -4.56
C LYS A 129 -31.35 -35.34 -5.13
N LYS A 130 -30.22 -34.85 -4.59
CA LYS A 130 -29.59 -33.62 -5.07
C LYS A 130 -28.10 -33.59 -4.75
N VAL A 131 -27.30 -33.07 -5.67
CA VAL A 131 -25.87 -32.79 -5.44
C VAL A 131 -25.55 -31.32 -5.62
N LEU A 132 -24.56 -30.83 -4.89
CA LEU A 132 -23.80 -29.63 -5.23
C LEU A 132 -22.48 -30.09 -5.88
N VAL A 133 -22.34 -29.88 -7.18
CA VAL A 133 -21.09 -30.19 -7.90
C VAL A 133 -20.18 -28.97 -7.88
N ILE A 134 -18.91 -29.20 -7.52
CA ILE A 134 -17.79 -28.28 -7.69
C ILE A 134 -16.80 -28.96 -8.63
N ALA A 135 -16.75 -28.51 -9.87
CA ALA A 135 -15.93 -29.11 -10.93
C ALA A 135 -14.90 -28.12 -11.47
N GLY A 136 -13.61 -28.38 -11.28
CA GLY A 136 -12.53 -27.57 -11.85
C GLY A 136 -12.05 -28.07 -13.21
N CYS A 137 -11.48 -27.17 -14.02
CA CYS A 137 -10.79 -27.56 -15.27
C CYS A 137 -9.41 -28.18 -14.99
N ASP A 138 -8.83 -27.86 -13.84
CA ASP A 138 -7.59 -28.40 -13.32
C ASP A 138 -7.65 -28.47 -11.78
N ARG A 139 -6.57 -28.98 -11.18
CA ARG A 139 -6.47 -29.24 -9.75
C ARG A 139 -6.67 -27.99 -8.86
N ARG A 140 -6.25 -26.81 -9.33
CA ARG A 140 -6.36 -25.54 -8.59
C ARG A 140 -7.73 -24.89 -8.82
N GLY A 141 -8.29 -24.97 -10.02
CA GLY A 141 -9.68 -24.57 -10.27
C GLY A 141 -10.65 -25.27 -9.32
N THR A 142 -10.50 -26.58 -9.13
CA THR A 142 -11.29 -27.36 -8.15
C THR A 142 -11.13 -26.80 -6.73
N ALA A 143 -9.90 -26.54 -6.30
CA ALA A 143 -9.60 -25.95 -4.98
C ALA A 143 -10.25 -24.56 -4.80
N TYR A 144 -10.20 -23.69 -5.81
CA TYR A 144 -10.81 -22.36 -5.75
C TYR A 144 -12.34 -22.42 -5.70
N GLY A 145 -12.96 -23.39 -6.39
CA GLY A 145 -14.39 -23.65 -6.26
C GLY A 145 -14.78 -24.05 -4.82
N VAL A 146 -13.97 -24.92 -4.19
CA VAL A 146 -14.16 -25.30 -2.79
C VAL A 146 -14.04 -24.11 -1.85
N PHE A 147 -12.99 -23.29 -1.99
CA PHE A 147 -12.81 -22.14 -1.10
C PHE A 147 -13.81 -21.01 -1.34
N THR A 148 -14.36 -20.89 -2.56
CA THR A 148 -15.50 -20.00 -2.83
C THR A 148 -16.73 -20.44 -2.02
N LEU A 149 -16.95 -21.76 -1.86
CA LEU A 149 -17.98 -22.26 -0.94
C LEU A 149 -17.63 -22.01 0.53
N SER A 150 -16.37 -22.23 0.95
CA SER A 150 -15.92 -21.93 2.32
C SER A 150 -16.15 -20.48 2.71
N GLU A 151 -15.83 -19.54 1.82
CA GLU A 151 -16.06 -18.11 2.03
C GLU A 151 -17.57 -17.82 2.14
N ALA A 152 -18.39 -18.38 1.23
CA ALA A 152 -19.83 -18.19 1.23
C ALA A 152 -20.53 -18.73 2.50
N ILE A 153 -20.05 -19.83 3.10
CA ILE A 153 -20.60 -20.32 4.37
C ILE A 153 -20.17 -19.45 5.57
N GLY A 154 -19.10 -18.65 5.42
CA GLY A 154 -18.66 -17.63 6.37
C GLY A 154 -17.25 -17.80 6.92
N VAL A 155 -16.37 -18.57 6.25
CA VAL A 155 -14.97 -18.76 6.67
C VAL A 155 -14.04 -17.85 5.86
N SER A 156 -13.47 -16.85 6.52
CA SER A 156 -12.49 -15.93 5.92
C SER A 156 -11.18 -16.65 5.55
N PRO A 157 -10.50 -16.26 4.45
CA PRO A 157 -9.11 -16.68 4.19
C PRO A 157 -8.16 -16.40 5.37
N LEU A 158 -8.47 -15.37 6.16
CA LEU A 158 -7.70 -14.94 7.34
C LEU A 158 -8.19 -15.56 8.66
N TYR A 159 -9.04 -16.59 8.64
CA TYR A 159 -9.54 -17.23 9.88
C TYR A 159 -8.40 -17.70 10.81
N TRP A 160 -7.28 -18.12 10.21
CA TRP A 160 -6.11 -18.57 10.94
C TRP A 160 -5.01 -17.51 10.98
N TRP A 161 -4.77 -16.76 9.91
CA TRP A 161 -3.62 -15.82 9.86
C TRP A 161 -3.86 -14.48 10.56
N ALA A 162 -5.10 -14.08 10.79
CA ALA A 162 -5.44 -12.88 11.57
C ALA A 162 -6.66 -13.13 12.48
N ASP A 163 -6.83 -14.38 12.91
CA ASP A 163 -7.85 -14.80 13.89
C ASP A 163 -9.27 -14.33 13.61
N VAL A 164 -9.62 -14.14 12.33
CA VAL A 164 -10.94 -13.68 11.91
C VAL A 164 -11.98 -14.73 12.32
N PRO A 165 -12.90 -14.43 13.25
CA PRO A 165 -13.79 -15.44 13.79
C PRO A 165 -14.86 -15.85 12.77
N THR A 166 -15.23 -17.12 12.79
CA THR A 166 -16.31 -17.67 11.96
C THR A 166 -17.66 -17.49 12.67
N LYS A 167 -18.65 -16.88 12.00
CA LYS A 167 -20.02 -16.77 12.53
C LYS A 167 -20.68 -18.15 12.62
N ARG A 168 -21.27 -18.43 13.77
CA ARG A 168 -21.91 -19.72 14.07
C ARG A 168 -23.29 -19.83 13.43
N LYS A 169 -23.54 -20.91 12.70
CA LYS A 169 -24.84 -21.21 12.07
C LYS A 169 -25.26 -22.66 12.38
N SER A 170 -26.53 -22.90 12.67
CA SER A 170 -27.01 -24.24 13.06
C SER A 170 -27.31 -25.16 11.86
N GLN A 171 -27.67 -24.53 10.74
CA GLN A 171 -28.03 -25.16 9.47
C GLN A 171 -27.48 -24.32 8.31
N LEU A 172 -27.20 -24.98 7.19
CA LEU A 172 -26.70 -24.36 5.96
C LEU A 172 -27.47 -24.94 4.78
N TYR A 173 -28.14 -24.07 4.03
CA TYR A 173 -28.79 -24.39 2.77
C TYR A 173 -28.20 -23.52 1.67
N ILE A 174 -27.89 -24.13 0.53
CA ILE A 174 -27.37 -23.43 -0.64
C ILE A 174 -28.52 -23.31 -1.63
N GLU A 175 -28.81 -22.09 -2.09
CA GLU A 175 -29.82 -21.91 -3.12
C GLU A 175 -29.41 -22.60 -4.43
N ASN A 176 -30.39 -22.95 -5.26
CA ASN A 176 -30.10 -23.52 -6.58
C ASN A 176 -29.16 -22.58 -7.34
N ILE A 177 -28.04 -23.11 -7.80
CA ILE A 177 -26.97 -22.34 -8.41
C ILE A 177 -26.47 -23.03 -9.68
N ASN A 178 -26.05 -22.22 -10.65
CA ASN A 178 -25.27 -22.62 -11.80
C ASN A 178 -24.28 -21.49 -12.10
N TYR A 179 -23.12 -21.56 -11.46
CA TYR A 179 -22.06 -20.57 -11.56
C TYR A 179 -20.86 -21.14 -12.32
N VAL A 180 -20.31 -20.36 -13.24
CA VAL A 180 -19.07 -20.68 -13.96
C VAL A 180 -18.09 -19.53 -13.70
N SER A 181 -16.89 -19.85 -13.21
CA SER A 181 -15.88 -18.83 -12.97
C SER A 181 -15.24 -18.35 -14.28
N GLN A 182 -14.84 -17.09 -14.29
CA GLN A 182 -13.87 -16.60 -15.27
C GLN A 182 -12.49 -17.19 -14.97
N ALA A 183 -11.60 -17.17 -15.97
CA ALA A 183 -10.18 -17.38 -15.73
C ALA A 183 -9.60 -16.22 -14.92
N PRO A 184 -8.58 -16.45 -14.08
CA PRO A 184 -7.93 -15.36 -13.35
C PRO A 184 -7.28 -14.38 -14.34
N SER A 185 -7.30 -13.09 -14.00
CA SER A 185 -6.68 -12.03 -14.81
C SER A 185 -5.18 -12.26 -15.02
N VAL A 186 -4.51 -12.81 -14.01
CA VAL A 186 -3.07 -13.10 -14.00
C VAL A 186 -2.82 -14.60 -13.79
N GLN A 187 -1.95 -15.19 -14.61
CA GLN A 187 -1.75 -16.66 -14.62
C GLN A 187 -1.04 -17.19 -13.35
N TYR A 188 0.07 -16.57 -12.95
CA TYR A 188 0.85 -16.91 -11.75
C TYR A 188 0.76 -15.76 -10.76
N ARG A 189 0.26 -16.04 -9.55
CA ARG A 189 -0.12 -15.03 -8.55
C ARG A 189 0.38 -15.51 -7.20
N GLY A 190 1.31 -14.78 -6.61
CA GLY A 190 1.99 -15.29 -5.44
C GLY A 190 2.62 -14.23 -4.57
N ILE A 191 3.26 -14.73 -3.51
CA ILE A 191 3.99 -13.92 -2.55
C ILE A 191 5.43 -14.38 -2.46
N PHE A 192 6.28 -13.45 -2.03
CA PHE A 192 7.65 -13.69 -1.62
C PHE A 192 7.76 -13.38 -0.13
N ILE A 193 8.10 -14.41 0.65
CA ILE A 193 8.48 -14.23 2.05
C ILE A 193 9.94 -13.77 2.04
N ASN A 194 10.16 -12.51 2.41
CA ASN A 194 11.46 -11.86 2.41
C ASN A 194 11.64 -11.04 3.69
N ASP A 195 12.83 -10.50 3.93
CA ASP A 195 13.13 -9.68 5.11
C ASP A 195 12.75 -10.37 6.44
N GLU A 196 12.70 -11.71 6.44
CA GLU A 196 11.93 -12.52 7.38
C GLU A 196 12.58 -12.70 8.76
N GLY A 197 13.71 -12.01 8.99
CA GLY A 197 14.60 -12.25 10.11
C GLY A 197 14.02 -11.84 11.47
N TRP A 198 12.98 -11.00 11.48
CA TRP A 198 12.47 -10.37 12.70
C TRP A 198 11.02 -10.72 13.05
N GLY A 199 10.25 -11.35 12.16
CA GLY A 199 8.89 -11.81 12.43
C GLY A 199 8.70 -13.31 12.23
N ILE A 200 8.50 -13.76 10.98
CA ILE A 200 8.07 -15.13 10.69
C ILE A 200 9.15 -16.16 11.00
N THR A 201 10.44 -15.85 10.82
CA THR A 201 11.53 -16.77 11.18
C THR A 201 11.57 -17.06 12.69
N PRO A 202 11.71 -16.04 13.58
CA PRO A 202 11.73 -16.30 15.01
C PRO A 202 10.40 -16.86 15.52
N TRP A 203 9.25 -16.45 14.96
CA TRP A 203 7.96 -17.05 15.28
C TRP A 203 7.92 -18.54 14.93
N ALA A 204 8.26 -18.92 13.70
CA ALA A 204 8.21 -20.31 13.25
C ALA A 204 9.13 -21.17 14.11
N GLY A 205 10.42 -20.81 14.21
CA GLY A 205 11.43 -21.58 14.91
C GLY A 205 11.22 -21.67 16.43
N LYS A 206 10.58 -20.68 17.06
CA LYS A 206 10.36 -20.66 18.52
C LYS A 206 8.96 -21.05 18.95
N THR A 207 7.98 -21.09 18.04
CA THR A 207 6.56 -21.33 18.38
C THR A 207 5.90 -22.47 17.62
N PHE A 208 6.09 -22.58 16.30
CA PHE A 208 5.25 -23.44 15.45
C PHE A 208 5.98 -24.68 14.92
N ASP A 209 7.22 -24.50 14.47
CA ASP A 209 8.17 -25.52 14.01
C ASP A 209 9.34 -25.69 15.00
N LYS A 210 9.04 -25.65 16.32
CA LYS A 210 10.05 -25.69 17.40
C LYS A 210 11.07 -26.83 17.30
N GLU A 211 10.63 -27.98 16.80
CA GLU A 211 11.49 -29.16 16.64
C GLU A 211 12.59 -28.94 15.60
N LEU A 212 12.35 -28.08 14.60
CA LEU A 212 13.33 -27.71 13.58
C LEU A 212 14.13 -26.47 13.99
N GLY A 213 13.55 -25.59 14.81
CA GLY A 213 14.15 -24.31 15.17
C GLY A 213 14.25 -23.33 13.99
N ASP A 214 13.49 -23.56 12.93
CA ASP A 214 13.57 -22.89 11.62
C ASP A 214 12.17 -22.84 10.96
N ILE A 215 12.05 -22.22 9.78
CA ILE A 215 10.82 -22.24 8.98
C ILE A 215 10.64 -23.62 8.32
N GLY A 216 9.71 -24.40 8.84
CA GLY A 216 9.52 -25.80 8.46
C GLY A 216 8.22 -26.13 7.73
N PRO A 217 7.97 -27.42 7.50
CA PRO A 217 6.79 -27.91 6.77
C PRO A 217 5.45 -27.52 7.40
N LYS A 218 5.36 -27.34 8.73
CA LYS A 218 4.10 -26.91 9.36
C LYS A 218 3.80 -25.46 8.99
N THR A 219 4.80 -24.59 9.10
CA THR A 219 4.69 -23.18 8.68
C THR A 219 4.33 -23.09 7.21
N TYR A 220 5.08 -23.76 6.33
CA TYR A 220 4.78 -23.74 4.88
C TYR A 220 3.40 -24.32 4.54
N ALA A 221 2.89 -25.31 5.29
CA ALA A 221 1.52 -25.79 5.08
C ALA A 221 0.48 -24.70 5.35
N LYS A 222 0.71 -23.82 6.34
CA LYS A 222 -0.17 -22.68 6.63
C LYS A 222 -0.02 -21.54 5.63
N VAL A 223 1.19 -21.32 5.12
CA VAL A 223 1.43 -20.37 4.03
C VAL A 223 0.73 -20.84 2.74
N CYS A 224 0.89 -22.11 2.37
CA CYS A 224 0.24 -22.68 1.19
C CYS A 224 -1.29 -22.65 1.28
N GLU A 225 -1.85 -22.96 2.46
CA GLU A 225 -3.30 -22.83 2.70
C GLU A 225 -3.78 -21.38 2.52
N LEU A 226 -3.02 -20.40 3.03
CA LEU A 226 -3.34 -18.97 2.89
C LEU A 226 -3.37 -18.54 1.43
N ILE A 227 -2.30 -18.83 0.69
CA ILE A 227 -2.17 -18.51 -0.74
C ILE A 227 -3.35 -19.09 -1.51
N LEU A 228 -3.66 -20.38 -1.30
CA LEU A 228 -4.74 -21.07 -2.00
C LEU A 228 -6.13 -20.50 -1.65
N ARG A 229 -6.37 -20.14 -0.37
CA ARG A 229 -7.62 -19.49 0.06
C ARG A 229 -7.79 -18.08 -0.49
N MET A 230 -6.70 -17.35 -0.71
CA MET A 230 -6.68 -16.05 -1.38
C MET A 230 -6.61 -16.16 -2.91
N LYS A 231 -6.80 -17.36 -3.46
CA LYS A 231 -6.75 -17.65 -4.91
C LYS A 231 -5.42 -17.33 -5.58
N GLY A 232 -4.33 -17.29 -4.81
CA GLY A 232 -2.96 -17.37 -5.33
C GLY A 232 -2.57 -18.82 -5.65
N ASN A 233 -1.48 -19.00 -6.37
CA ASN A 233 -0.94 -20.31 -6.78
C ASN A 233 0.58 -20.42 -6.71
N MET A 234 1.28 -19.38 -6.26
CA MET A 234 2.74 -19.31 -6.35
C MET A 234 3.38 -18.83 -5.03
N LEU A 235 4.57 -19.37 -4.72
CA LEU A 235 5.37 -18.96 -3.58
C LEU A 235 6.86 -18.86 -3.97
N ALA A 236 7.46 -17.71 -3.69
CA ALA A 236 8.90 -17.59 -3.47
C ALA A 236 9.16 -17.70 -1.95
N PRO A 237 9.91 -18.71 -1.48
CA PRO A 237 10.07 -18.97 -0.05
C PRO A 237 11.08 -18.03 0.62
N ALA A 238 11.13 -18.09 1.96
CA ALA A 238 12.15 -17.43 2.77
C ALA A 238 13.57 -17.86 2.35
N MET A 239 14.51 -16.91 2.37
CA MET A 239 15.80 -17.09 1.71
C MET A 239 17.01 -16.46 2.40
N HIS A 240 16.82 -15.60 3.40
CA HIS A 240 17.91 -14.89 4.06
C HIS A 240 18.67 -15.76 5.08
N PRO A 241 19.90 -15.38 5.49
CA PRO A 241 20.73 -16.17 6.42
C PRO A 241 20.09 -16.46 7.80
N SER A 242 19.05 -15.72 8.18
CA SER A 242 18.27 -15.99 9.38
C SER A 242 17.41 -17.24 9.29
N SER A 243 17.03 -17.66 8.09
CA SER A 243 16.20 -18.83 7.81
C SER A 243 16.99 -19.90 7.03
N GLY A 244 16.56 -21.15 7.12
CA GLY A 244 17.03 -22.20 6.23
C GLY A 244 16.36 -22.11 4.87
N ALA A 245 17.13 -22.29 3.79
CA ALA A 245 16.57 -22.40 2.44
C ALA A 245 15.46 -23.45 2.37
N PHE A 246 14.43 -23.20 1.56
CA PHE A 246 13.28 -24.08 1.41
C PHE A 246 13.63 -25.55 1.16
N ASN A 247 14.58 -25.81 0.26
CA ASN A 247 14.99 -27.15 -0.15
C ASN A 247 15.93 -27.85 0.84
N LYS A 248 16.41 -27.16 1.88
CA LYS A 248 17.13 -27.77 3.00
C LYS A 248 16.30 -28.85 3.69
N TYR A 249 14.97 -28.68 3.69
CA TYR A 249 14.01 -29.62 4.28
C TYR A 249 13.19 -30.29 3.16
N PRO A 250 13.44 -31.57 2.83
CA PRO A 250 12.80 -32.26 1.72
C PRO A 250 11.27 -32.33 1.79
N GLU A 251 10.68 -32.22 2.97
CA GLU A 251 9.24 -32.25 3.18
C GLU A 251 8.55 -30.96 2.70
N ASN A 252 9.26 -29.84 2.61
CA ASN A 252 8.69 -28.55 2.20
C ASN A 252 8.09 -28.61 0.79
N LYS A 253 8.79 -29.21 -0.18
CA LYS A 253 8.29 -29.37 -1.57
C LYS A 253 7.09 -30.33 -1.66
N LEU A 254 7.04 -31.37 -0.82
CA LEU A 254 5.87 -32.24 -0.71
C LEU A 254 4.66 -31.49 -0.16
N VAL A 255 4.87 -30.60 0.81
CA VAL A 255 3.82 -29.73 1.33
C VAL A 255 3.29 -28.82 0.23
N ALA A 256 4.16 -28.09 -0.48
CA ALA A 256 3.75 -27.19 -1.56
C ALA A 256 2.92 -27.91 -2.63
N ASP A 257 3.40 -29.07 -3.12
CA ASP A 257 2.67 -29.85 -4.12
C ASP A 257 1.32 -30.39 -3.59
N SER A 258 1.24 -30.77 -2.31
CA SER A 258 -0.02 -31.23 -1.71
C SER A 258 -1.12 -30.16 -1.66
N TYR A 259 -0.74 -28.88 -1.76
CA TYR A 259 -1.65 -27.74 -1.91
C TYR A 259 -1.72 -27.23 -3.35
N GLY A 260 -0.97 -27.83 -4.27
CA GLY A 260 -0.87 -27.39 -5.65
C GLY A 260 -0.18 -26.04 -5.83
N ILE A 261 0.69 -25.63 -4.91
CA ILE A 261 1.44 -24.38 -5.00
C ILE A 261 2.68 -24.55 -5.88
N ILE A 262 2.83 -23.65 -6.84
CA ILE A 262 3.95 -23.57 -7.77
C ILE A 262 5.11 -22.87 -7.07
N MET A 263 6.28 -23.51 -7.04
CA MET A 263 7.45 -22.91 -6.44
C MET A 263 8.19 -22.01 -7.42
N SER A 264 8.55 -20.81 -6.98
CA SER A 264 9.42 -19.87 -7.67
C SER A 264 10.54 -19.45 -6.70
N SER A 265 11.42 -18.55 -7.14
CA SER A 265 12.51 -18.03 -6.33
C SER A 265 12.75 -16.56 -6.62
N SER A 266 13.50 -15.88 -5.76
CA SER A 266 13.90 -14.49 -6.03
C SER A 266 14.82 -14.41 -7.26
N HIS A 267 15.03 -13.21 -7.79
CA HIS A 267 15.81 -12.98 -9.01
C HIS A 267 17.30 -13.32 -8.86
N CYS A 268 17.83 -13.51 -7.64
CA CYS A 268 19.23 -13.90 -7.40
C CYS A 268 19.39 -15.40 -7.15
N GLU A 269 18.31 -16.18 -7.18
CA GLU A 269 18.28 -17.62 -6.88
C GLU A 269 17.99 -18.44 -8.14
N PRO A 270 18.96 -18.58 -9.06
CA PRO A 270 18.73 -19.24 -10.34
C PRO A 270 18.33 -20.70 -10.15
N LEU A 271 17.37 -21.15 -10.97
CA LEU A 271 16.91 -22.53 -11.00
C LEU A 271 16.44 -23.06 -9.62
N LEU A 272 15.85 -22.20 -8.79
CA LEU A 272 15.40 -22.49 -7.41
C LEU A 272 16.53 -22.81 -6.43
N PHE A 273 17.75 -22.40 -6.75
CA PHE A 273 18.90 -22.56 -5.87
C PHE A 273 19.11 -21.31 -5.03
N ASN A 274 19.02 -21.46 -3.70
CA ASN A 274 19.29 -20.35 -2.78
C ASN A 274 20.81 -20.16 -2.66
N ASN A 275 21.33 -19.16 -3.38
CA ASN A 275 22.77 -18.92 -3.43
C ASN A 275 23.34 -18.23 -2.16
N VAL A 276 22.48 -17.87 -1.21
CA VAL A 276 22.84 -17.16 0.02
C VAL A 276 23.22 -18.14 1.12
N THR A 277 22.38 -19.15 1.34
CA THR A 277 22.51 -20.08 2.47
C THR A 277 22.99 -21.47 2.06
N GLU A 278 22.85 -21.83 0.77
CA GLU A 278 23.26 -23.15 0.27
C GLU A 278 24.63 -23.13 -0.43
N TRP A 279 25.10 -21.97 -0.91
CA TRP A 279 26.43 -21.86 -1.52
C TRP A 279 27.52 -21.70 -0.46
N ASP A 280 28.38 -22.70 -0.31
CA ASP A 280 29.57 -22.61 0.55
C ASP A 280 30.84 -22.42 -0.27
N LYS A 281 31.38 -21.19 -0.22
CA LYS A 281 32.62 -20.82 -0.92
C LYS A 281 33.80 -21.74 -0.60
N LYS A 282 33.89 -22.30 0.61
CA LYS A 282 35.03 -23.15 1.01
C LYS A 282 35.00 -24.51 0.32
N THR A 283 33.82 -25.05 0.05
CA THR A 283 33.64 -26.40 -0.50
C THR A 283 33.23 -26.39 -1.98
N MET A 284 32.58 -25.33 -2.44
CA MET A 284 32.06 -25.19 -3.82
C MET A 284 32.85 -24.20 -4.68
N GLY A 285 33.78 -23.44 -4.08
CA GLY A 285 34.58 -22.43 -4.77
C GLY A 285 33.87 -21.08 -4.94
N GLU A 286 34.42 -20.23 -5.80
CA GLU A 286 33.87 -18.88 -6.03
C GLU A 286 32.52 -18.94 -6.74
N TRP A 287 31.55 -18.11 -6.31
CA TRP A 287 30.33 -17.83 -7.08
C TRP A 287 30.66 -16.84 -8.20
N ASN A 288 31.43 -17.32 -9.18
CA ASN A 288 31.90 -16.55 -10.32
C ASN A 288 31.85 -17.43 -11.57
N TYR A 289 31.00 -17.08 -12.52
CA TYR A 289 30.77 -17.92 -13.70
C TYR A 289 31.99 -18.00 -14.62
N ILE A 290 32.83 -16.97 -14.67
CA ILE A 290 34.05 -16.97 -15.49
C ILE A 290 35.06 -18.00 -14.96
N THR A 291 35.23 -18.07 -13.64
CA THR A 291 36.27 -18.91 -13.03
C THR A 291 35.78 -20.26 -12.51
N ASN A 292 34.46 -20.44 -12.32
CA ASN A 292 33.88 -21.62 -11.69
C ASN A 292 32.57 -22.12 -12.37
N LYS A 293 32.42 -21.90 -13.68
CA LYS A 293 31.26 -22.37 -14.48
C LYS A 293 30.87 -23.83 -14.18
N GLY A 294 31.83 -24.75 -14.24
CA GLY A 294 31.56 -26.18 -14.07
C GLY A 294 31.06 -26.55 -12.66
N GLY A 295 31.57 -25.89 -11.63
CA GLY A 295 31.12 -26.09 -10.24
C GLY A 295 29.71 -25.56 -10.02
N ILE A 296 29.42 -24.36 -10.51
CA ILE A 296 28.09 -23.74 -10.42
C ILE A 296 27.06 -24.59 -11.15
N ASN A 297 27.30 -24.96 -12.41
CA ASN A 297 26.35 -25.74 -13.20
C ASN A 297 26.09 -27.12 -12.62
N LYS A 298 27.07 -27.77 -11.98
CA LYS A 298 26.87 -29.04 -11.29
C LYS A 298 25.85 -28.93 -10.15
N ILE A 299 25.92 -27.87 -9.34
CA ILE A 299 25.01 -27.66 -8.23
C ILE A 299 23.61 -27.29 -8.73
N LEU A 300 23.52 -26.44 -9.74
CA LEU A 300 22.25 -26.08 -10.37
C LEU A 300 21.57 -27.30 -11.03
N ASP A 301 22.35 -28.17 -11.69
CA ASP A 301 21.87 -29.42 -12.28
C ASP A 301 21.24 -30.34 -11.23
N GLN A 302 21.94 -30.54 -10.11
CA GLN A 302 21.42 -31.30 -8.98
C GLN A 302 20.10 -30.71 -8.46
N ARG A 303 20.05 -29.37 -8.27
CA ARG A 303 18.84 -28.69 -7.77
C ARG A 303 17.64 -28.88 -8.70
N VAL A 304 17.84 -28.76 -10.02
CA VAL A 304 16.76 -29.00 -10.99
C VAL A 304 16.30 -30.46 -10.93
N SER A 305 17.23 -31.42 -10.88
CA SER A 305 16.89 -32.84 -10.74
C SER A 305 16.02 -33.14 -9.51
N GLU A 306 16.32 -32.51 -8.38
CA GLU A 306 15.57 -32.66 -7.12
C GLU A 306 14.15 -32.09 -7.14
N ASN A 307 13.89 -31.12 -8.04
CA ASN A 307 12.64 -30.35 -8.09
C ASN A 307 11.81 -30.60 -9.36
N ALA A 308 12.40 -31.15 -10.42
CA ALA A 308 11.72 -31.44 -11.69
C ALA A 308 10.42 -32.26 -11.58
N PRO A 309 10.22 -33.15 -10.58
CA PRO A 309 8.94 -33.83 -10.39
C PRO A 309 7.76 -32.93 -9.96
N TYR A 310 8.02 -31.68 -9.55
CA TYR A 310 7.01 -30.75 -9.02
C TYR A 310 6.75 -29.58 -9.98
N GLU A 311 5.66 -28.85 -9.76
CA GLU A 311 5.36 -27.63 -10.53
C GLU A 311 6.23 -26.46 -10.08
N ASN A 312 7.02 -25.90 -11.01
CA ASN A 312 7.98 -24.85 -10.72
C ASN A 312 7.99 -23.75 -11.80
N ILE A 313 8.42 -22.56 -11.40
CA ILE A 313 8.81 -21.46 -12.28
C ILE A 313 10.28 -21.15 -12.02
N TYR A 314 11.13 -21.41 -13.01
CA TYR A 314 12.58 -21.32 -12.86
C TYR A 314 13.08 -19.91 -13.16
N THR A 315 13.68 -19.27 -12.16
CA THR A 315 14.48 -18.05 -12.37
C THR A 315 15.72 -18.39 -13.18
N ILE A 316 15.99 -17.62 -14.23
CA ILE A 316 17.16 -17.78 -15.08
C ILE A 316 18.06 -16.53 -15.05
N ALA A 317 19.21 -16.61 -15.72
CA ALA A 317 20.36 -15.72 -15.58
C ALA A 317 21.05 -15.87 -14.22
N MET A 318 21.97 -14.96 -13.88
CA MET A 318 22.76 -15.04 -12.66
C MET A 318 23.10 -13.62 -12.19
N ARG A 319 23.00 -13.42 -10.87
CA ARG A 319 23.54 -12.26 -10.15
C ARG A 319 24.55 -12.74 -9.10
N GLY A 320 25.20 -11.82 -8.40
CA GLY A 320 26.03 -12.13 -7.24
C GLY A 320 25.22 -12.71 -6.07
N ILE A 321 25.94 -13.11 -5.02
CA ILE A 321 25.32 -13.60 -3.77
C ILE A 321 24.56 -12.46 -3.06
N HIS A 322 23.40 -12.76 -2.48
CA HIS A 322 22.62 -11.84 -1.61
C HIS A 322 22.41 -10.46 -2.25
N ASP A 323 21.86 -10.47 -3.47
CA ASP A 323 21.51 -9.30 -4.28
C ASP A 323 22.65 -8.43 -4.83
N ALA A 324 23.90 -8.90 -4.72
CA ALA A 324 25.05 -8.25 -5.34
C ALA A 324 25.04 -8.38 -6.88
N GLY A 325 25.74 -7.46 -7.56
CA GLY A 325 25.98 -7.56 -9.00
C GLY A 325 26.94 -8.70 -9.37
N LEU A 326 27.10 -8.96 -10.68
CA LEU A 326 28.07 -9.93 -11.20
C LEU A 326 29.50 -9.59 -10.75
N VAL A 327 30.21 -10.59 -10.19
CA VAL A 327 31.54 -10.39 -9.61
C VAL A 327 32.63 -10.61 -10.66
N GLY A 328 33.52 -9.62 -10.83
CA GLY A 328 34.72 -9.75 -11.66
C GLY A 328 34.46 -9.82 -13.16
N VAL A 329 33.29 -9.35 -13.63
CA VAL A 329 32.90 -9.35 -15.05
C VAL A 329 33.14 -7.94 -15.62
N PRO A 330 34.02 -7.79 -16.64
CA PRO A 330 34.17 -6.53 -17.35
C PRO A 330 32.85 -6.10 -17.98
N LYS A 331 32.53 -4.80 -17.93
CA LYS A 331 31.23 -4.29 -18.38
C LYS A 331 30.90 -4.70 -19.82
N ASP A 332 31.88 -4.67 -20.72
CA ASP A 332 31.75 -5.08 -22.13
C ASP A 332 31.44 -6.58 -22.34
N LYS A 333 31.68 -7.43 -21.33
CA LYS A 333 31.44 -8.88 -21.38
C LYS A 333 30.16 -9.35 -20.68
N GLU A 334 29.50 -8.49 -19.92
CA GLU A 334 28.30 -8.83 -19.13
C GLU A 334 27.19 -9.45 -20.00
N VAL A 335 26.89 -8.84 -21.15
CA VAL A 335 25.82 -9.31 -22.05
C VAL A 335 26.12 -10.74 -22.52
N SER A 336 27.30 -10.96 -23.10
CA SER A 336 27.69 -12.29 -23.60
C SER A 336 27.75 -13.35 -22.49
N LEU A 337 28.16 -12.97 -21.28
CA LEU A 337 28.20 -13.89 -20.14
C LEU A 337 26.78 -14.30 -19.73
N VAL A 338 25.86 -13.35 -19.64
CA VAL A 338 24.46 -13.64 -19.28
C VAL A 338 23.78 -14.50 -20.35
N GLU A 339 24.07 -14.27 -21.64
CA GLU A 339 23.60 -15.15 -22.72
C GLU A 339 24.11 -16.59 -22.56
N GLU A 340 25.39 -16.76 -22.22
CA GLU A 340 25.99 -18.08 -21.96
C GLU A 340 25.35 -18.78 -20.76
N VAL A 341 25.18 -18.06 -19.64
CA VAL A 341 24.50 -18.57 -18.44
C VAL A 341 23.10 -19.05 -18.76
N ILE A 342 22.31 -18.24 -19.49
CA ILE A 342 20.94 -18.61 -19.88
C ILE A 342 20.94 -19.87 -20.75
N ALA A 343 21.85 -19.98 -21.71
CA ALA A 343 21.96 -21.15 -22.57
C ALA A 343 22.28 -22.43 -21.78
N ASP A 344 23.24 -22.37 -20.85
CA ASP A 344 23.62 -23.52 -20.01
C ASP A 344 22.48 -23.95 -19.07
N GLN A 345 21.81 -22.98 -18.42
CA GLN A 345 20.66 -23.23 -17.55
C GLN A 345 19.49 -23.88 -18.31
N ARG A 346 19.21 -23.42 -19.53
CA ARG A 346 18.23 -24.05 -20.42
C ARG A 346 18.63 -25.47 -20.82
N GLY A 347 19.94 -25.71 -20.99
CA GLY A 347 20.51 -27.04 -21.18
C GLY A 347 20.20 -27.97 -20.01
N ILE A 348 20.35 -27.50 -18.77
CA ILE A 348 20.00 -28.24 -17.55
C ILE A 348 18.49 -28.55 -17.51
N LEU A 349 17.63 -27.55 -17.74
CA LEU A 349 16.18 -27.75 -17.72
C LEU A 349 15.72 -28.83 -18.72
N LYS A 350 16.30 -28.82 -19.93
CA LYS A 350 16.00 -29.81 -20.97
C LYS A 350 16.40 -31.25 -20.57
N GLN A 351 17.35 -31.42 -19.66
CA GLN A 351 17.81 -32.74 -19.22
C GLN A 351 16.87 -33.39 -18.21
N HIS A 352 16.26 -32.59 -17.32
CA HIS A 352 15.55 -33.11 -16.14
C HIS A 352 14.03 -32.94 -16.19
N VAL A 353 13.51 -31.96 -16.94
CA VAL A 353 12.07 -31.68 -17.00
C VAL A 353 11.47 -32.32 -18.25
N ASP A 354 10.54 -33.24 -18.06
CA ASP A 354 9.86 -33.97 -19.15
C ASP A 354 8.78 -33.12 -19.82
N SER A 355 9.20 -32.04 -20.46
CA SER A 355 8.34 -31.12 -21.20
C SER A 355 9.16 -30.38 -22.26
N PRO A 356 8.54 -29.95 -23.39
CA PRO A 356 9.21 -29.08 -24.35
C PRO A 356 9.78 -27.84 -23.63
N LEU A 357 11.03 -27.49 -23.92
CA LEU A 357 11.74 -26.40 -23.23
C LEU A 357 10.95 -25.09 -23.23
N ASP A 358 10.30 -24.75 -24.34
CA ASP A 358 9.50 -23.53 -24.51
C ASP A 358 8.17 -23.54 -23.72
N SER A 359 7.81 -24.68 -23.11
CA SER A 359 6.66 -24.82 -22.22
C SER A 359 7.03 -24.82 -20.73
N ILE A 360 8.33 -24.95 -20.40
CA ILE A 360 8.83 -24.90 -19.03
C ILE A 360 8.80 -23.43 -18.57
N PRO A 361 8.04 -23.07 -17.52
CA PRO A 361 7.95 -21.69 -17.05
C PRO A 361 9.30 -21.17 -16.57
N GLN A 362 9.79 -20.11 -17.20
CA GLN A 362 11.07 -19.46 -16.89
C GLN A 362 10.86 -17.95 -16.74
N ILE A 363 11.49 -17.34 -15.74
CA ILE A 363 11.44 -15.89 -15.53
C ILE A 363 12.83 -15.27 -15.62
N PHE A 364 12.90 -14.10 -16.26
CA PHE A 364 14.04 -13.20 -16.22
C PHE A 364 13.59 -11.87 -15.60
N VAL A 365 14.30 -11.45 -14.55
CA VAL A 365 14.00 -10.21 -13.81
C VAL A 365 15.15 -9.22 -14.07
N PRO A 366 14.94 -8.17 -14.88
CA PRO A 366 15.94 -7.11 -15.10
C PRO A 366 15.98 -6.18 -13.89
N TYR A 367 16.49 -6.70 -12.77
CA TYR A 367 16.56 -5.99 -11.51
C TYR A 367 17.91 -5.29 -11.34
N LYS A 368 17.88 -4.04 -10.89
CA LYS A 368 19.05 -3.15 -10.71
C LYS A 368 19.94 -3.10 -11.96
N GLU A 369 21.19 -3.56 -11.86
CA GLU A 369 22.17 -3.53 -12.95
C GLU A 369 21.79 -4.39 -14.15
N VAL A 370 20.96 -5.42 -13.93
CA VAL A 370 20.54 -6.34 -15.00
C VAL A 370 19.65 -5.63 -16.03
N LEU A 371 18.97 -4.55 -15.64
CA LEU A 371 18.23 -3.71 -16.58
C LEU A 371 19.16 -3.04 -17.61
N ASP A 372 20.32 -2.51 -17.18
CA ASP A 372 21.33 -1.94 -18.09
C ASP A 372 21.88 -3.02 -19.04
N ILE A 373 22.09 -4.24 -18.54
CA ILE A 373 22.51 -5.39 -19.36
C ILE A 373 21.44 -5.70 -20.42
N TYR A 374 20.16 -5.69 -20.04
CA TYR A 374 19.05 -5.92 -20.97
C TYR A 374 18.99 -4.84 -22.06
N GLU A 375 19.01 -3.56 -21.67
CA GLU A 375 18.92 -2.43 -22.58
C GLU A 375 20.12 -2.30 -23.53
N ARG A 376 21.28 -2.86 -23.15
CA ARG A 376 22.47 -2.95 -24.02
C ARG A 376 22.40 -4.05 -25.08
N GLY A 377 21.28 -4.76 -25.20
CA GLY A 377 21.00 -5.66 -26.30
C GLY A 377 21.06 -7.16 -25.97
N LEU A 378 20.91 -7.54 -24.70
CA LEU A 378 20.77 -8.95 -24.29
C LEU A 378 19.57 -9.58 -25.02
N ARG A 379 19.82 -10.68 -25.75
CA ARG A 379 18.76 -11.40 -26.46
C ARG A 379 18.18 -12.50 -25.59
N LEU A 380 16.95 -12.28 -25.13
CA LEU A 380 16.23 -13.27 -24.33
C LEU A 380 15.37 -14.18 -25.23
N PRO A 381 15.48 -15.52 -25.15
CA PRO A 381 14.58 -16.44 -25.85
C PRO A 381 13.11 -16.10 -25.64
N GLU A 382 12.31 -16.21 -26.70
CA GLU A 382 10.94 -15.65 -26.78
C GLU A 382 9.95 -16.22 -25.76
N ASP A 383 10.19 -17.43 -25.27
CA ASP A 383 9.36 -18.17 -24.30
C ASP A 383 9.59 -17.78 -22.83
N ILE A 384 10.69 -17.08 -22.53
CA ILE A 384 10.99 -16.64 -21.16
C ILE A 384 10.18 -15.39 -20.82
N MET A 385 9.53 -15.43 -19.65
CA MET A 385 8.79 -14.31 -19.08
C MET A 385 9.72 -13.16 -18.67
N LEU A 386 9.40 -11.94 -19.08
CA LEU A 386 10.02 -10.72 -18.57
C LEU A 386 9.27 -10.24 -17.33
N VAL A 387 9.90 -10.23 -16.15
CA VAL A 387 9.24 -9.81 -14.90
C VAL A 387 9.78 -8.46 -14.46
N TRP A 388 8.96 -7.42 -14.52
CA TRP A 388 9.37 -6.05 -14.21
C TRP A 388 9.29 -5.75 -12.71
N PRO A 389 10.40 -5.38 -12.06
CA PRO A 389 10.37 -4.97 -10.67
C PRO A 389 9.93 -3.51 -10.54
N ASP A 390 9.30 -3.19 -9.40
CA ASP A 390 9.25 -1.82 -8.92
C ASP A 390 10.61 -1.33 -8.41
N ASP A 391 10.66 -0.08 -7.96
CA ASP A 391 11.84 0.52 -7.35
C ASP A 391 11.98 0.18 -5.86
N ASN A 392 11.28 -0.85 -5.40
CA ASN A 392 11.13 -1.26 -4.00
C ASN A 392 10.27 -0.34 -3.13
N PHE A 393 9.73 0.77 -3.65
CA PHE A 393 8.83 1.67 -2.92
C PHE A 393 7.43 1.75 -3.55
N GLY A 394 7.14 0.84 -4.48
CA GLY A 394 5.85 0.72 -5.15
C GLY A 394 5.78 1.41 -6.50
N TYR A 395 6.86 1.99 -7.07
CA TYR A 395 6.82 2.61 -8.39
C TYR A 395 7.46 1.72 -9.45
N ILE A 396 6.69 1.23 -10.44
CA ILE A 396 7.21 0.30 -11.44
C ILE A 396 8.18 1.00 -12.38
N LYS A 397 9.42 0.51 -12.44
CA LYS A 397 10.53 1.19 -13.12
C LYS A 397 10.42 1.18 -14.64
N ARG A 398 9.88 0.09 -15.16
CA ARG A 398 9.76 -0.16 -16.59
C ARG A 398 8.66 -1.19 -16.80
N LEU A 399 7.97 -1.08 -17.92
CA LEU A 399 6.97 -2.01 -18.42
C LEU A 399 7.21 -2.27 -19.91
N ASN A 400 6.40 -3.17 -20.48
CA ASN A 400 6.62 -3.59 -21.85
C ASN A 400 6.42 -2.43 -22.86
N ASN A 401 7.36 -2.31 -23.79
CA ASN A 401 7.16 -1.61 -25.05
C ASN A 401 6.26 -2.43 -26.00
N LYS A 402 6.08 -1.95 -27.23
CA LYS A 402 5.19 -2.60 -28.21
C LYS A 402 5.69 -3.98 -28.63
N GLU A 403 7.00 -4.18 -28.73
CA GLU A 403 7.60 -5.45 -29.16
C GLU A 403 7.57 -6.48 -28.04
N GLU A 404 7.96 -6.09 -26.83
CA GLU A 404 7.97 -6.93 -25.62
C GLU A 404 6.58 -7.50 -25.30
N ARG A 405 5.49 -6.76 -25.60
CA ARG A 405 4.09 -7.22 -25.45
C ARG A 405 3.75 -8.45 -26.29
N ASN A 406 4.47 -8.70 -27.37
CA ASN A 406 4.19 -9.80 -28.29
C ASN A 406 5.05 -11.04 -28.01
N ARG A 407 5.96 -10.99 -27.02
CA ARG A 407 6.79 -12.13 -26.65
C ARG A 407 5.92 -13.29 -26.20
N LYS A 408 6.23 -14.51 -26.64
CA LYS A 408 5.46 -15.73 -26.32
C LYS A 408 5.46 -16.04 -24.82
N GLY A 409 6.55 -15.71 -24.14
CA GLY A 409 6.71 -15.81 -22.70
C GLY A 409 5.76 -14.85 -21.96
N GLY A 410 5.35 -13.75 -22.58
CA GLY A 410 4.63 -12.68 -21.89
C GLY A 410 5.50 -12.04 -20.80
N SER A 411 4.84 -11.33 -19.87
CA SER A 411 5.53 -10.57 -18.84
C SER A 411 4.80 -10.60 -17.50
N GLY A 412 5.48 -10.10 -16.47
CA GLY A 412 5.02 -10.06 -15.09
C GLY A 412 5.52 -8.85 -14.32
N VAL A 413 5.22 -8.81 -13.02
CA VAL A 413 5.60 -7.79 -12.06
C VAL A 413 6.15 -8.44 -10.78
N TYR A 414 7.19 -7.83 -10.22
CA TYR A 414 7.62 -8.04 -8.84
C TYR A 414 7.42 -6.72 -8.06
N TYR A 415 6.58 -6.74 -7.02
CA TYR A 415 6.10 -5.53 -6.32
C TYR A 415 6.35 -5.61 -4.81
N HIS A 416 6.48 -4.49 -4.11
CA HIS A 416 6.81 -4.46 -2.68
C HIS A 416 5.73 -3.82 -1.78
N ILE A 417 5.47 -4.47 -0.64
CA ILE A 417 4.85 -3.85 0.55
C ILE A 417 5.72 -3.98 1.81
N SER A 418 6.93 -4.53 1.67
CA SER A 418 8.01 -4.61 2.66
C SER A 418 9.33 -4.49 1.91
N TYR A 419 10.33 -3.83 2.50
CA TYR A 419 11.66 -3.73 1.90
C TYR A 419 12.76 -3.45 2.92
N LEU A 420 13.84 -4.23 2.85
CA LEU A 420 15.12 -3.99 3.50
C LEU A 420 16.12 -3.39 2.49
N GLY A 421 16.33 -2.08 2.54
CA GLY A 421 17.31 -1.41 1.71
C GLY A 421 17.16 0.11 1.64
N GLU A 422 17.93 0.71 0.74
CA GLU A 422 18.06 2.16 0.63
C GLU A 422 16.83 2.84 -0.01
N PRO A 423 16.55 4.13 0.29
CA PRO A 423 17.23 4.98 1.28
C PRO A 423 16.88 4.69 2.75
N HIS A 424 15.84 3.89 2.99
CA HIS A 424 15.38 3.57 4.34
C HIS A 424 14.52 2.31 4.28
N ASP A 425 14.74 1.40 5.24
CA ASP A 425 13.98 0.16 5.35
C ASP A 425 12.51 0.46 5.73
N TYR A 426 11.55 -0.35 5.28
CA TYR A 426 10.18 -0.33 5.82
C TYR A 426 9.68 -1.75 6.03
N LEU A 427 9.79 -2.21 7.27
CA LEU A 427 9.73 -3.63 7.64
C LEU A 427 8.69 -3.92 8.73
N TRP A 428 8.01 -2.89 9.24
CA TRP A 428 7.17 -3.02 10.41
C TRP A 428 5.68 -2.93 10.06
N LEU A 429 5.25 -1.88 9.36
CA LEU A 429 3.84 -1.63 9.05
C LEU A 429 3.61 -1.46 7.54
N ASN A 430 2.55 -2.08 7.02
CA ASN A 430 2.15 -1.84 5.64
C ASN A 430 1.40 -0.51 5.49
N THR A 431 2.09 0.48 4.94
CA THR A 431 1.56 1.83 4.65
C THR A 431 1.41 2.13 3.16
N THR A 432 1.47 1.11 2.29
CA THR A 432 1.27 1.28 0.84
C THR A 432 -0.21 1.49 0.53
N PRO A 433 -0.62 2.67 0.00
CA PRO A 433 -2.04 2.95 -0.26
C PRO A 433 -2.61 2.01 -1.33
N PRO A 434 -3.87 1.54 -1.18
CA PRO A 434 -4.54 0.73 -2.19
C PRO A 434 -4.59 1.43 -3.57
N ALA A 435 -4.84 2.73 -3.61
CA ALA A 435 -4.84 3.51 -4.86
C ALA A 435 -3.49 3.53 -5.59
N LEU A 436 -2.37 3.61 -4.87
CA LEU A 436 -1.03 3.54 -5.49
C LEU A 436 -0.80 2.16 -6.10
N MET A 437 -1.07 1.10 -5.32
CA MET A 437 -0.93 -0.27 -5.81
C MET A 437 -1.81 -0.51 -7.05
N PHE A 438 -3.07 -0.07 -7.05
CA PHE A 438 -3.93 -0.23 -8.21
C PHE A 438 -3.45 0.56 -9.44
N GLU A 439 -2.95 1.79 -9.27
CA GLU A 439 -2.42 2.57 -10.39
C GLU A 439 -1.30 1.81 -11.11
N GLU A 440 -0.32 1.32 -10.35
CA GLU A 440 0.87 0.67 -10.88
C GLU A 440 0.53 -0.71 -11.44
N MET A 441 -0.26 -1.50 -10.71
CA MET A 441 -0.64 -2.85 -11.14
C MET A 441 -1.60 -2.82 -12.35
N ARG A 442 -2.51 -1.84 -12.44
CA ARG A 442 -3.35 -1.64 -13.63
C ARG A 442 -2.52 -1.24 -14.83
N LYS A 443 -1.59 -0.30 -14.65
CA LYS A 443 -0.65 0.14 -15.70
C LYS A 443 0.20 -1.02 -16.21
N ALA A 444 0.66 -1.91 -15.33
CA ALA A 444 1.37 -3.13 -15.70
C ALA A 444 0.49 -4.10 -16.48
N TYR A 445 -0.75 -4.32 -16.04
CA TYR A 445 -1.71 -5.17 -16.74
C TYR A 445 -2.02 -4.67 -18.16
N ASP A 446 -2.26 -3.36 -18.32
CA ASP A 446 -2.57 -2.71 -19.60
C ASP A 446 -1.41 -2.72 -20.59
N THR A 447 -0.19 -2.87 -20.07
CA THR A 447 1.02 -3.04 -20.86
C THR A 447 1.39 -4.51 -21.07
N GLY A 448 0.52 -5.45 -20.73
CA GLY A 448 0.67 -6.87 -21.05
C GLY A 448 1.44 -7.70 -20.02
N ALA A 449 1.78 -7.15 -18.86
CA ALA A 449 2.36 -7.91 -17.75
C ALA A 449 1.28 -8.73 -17.02
N LYS A 450 0.70 -9.72 -17.71
CA LYS A 450 -0.48 -10.50 -17.26
C LYS A 450 -0.15 -11.92 -16.83
N ARG A 451 1.13 -12.33 -16.86
CA ARG A 451 1.48 -13.75 -16.65
C ARG A 451 1.98 -14.05 -15.25
N TYR A 452 2.78 -13.18 -14.64
CA TYR A 452 3.45 -13.46 -13.37
C TYR A 452 3.41 -12.26 -12.44
N TRP A 453 2.71 -12.34 -11.31
CA TRP A 453 2.69 -11.28 -10.28
C TRP A 453 3.17 -11.85 -8.95
N LEU A 454 4.28 -11.31 -8.44
CA LEU A 454 4.89 -11.66 -7.17
C LEU A 454 4.92 -10.45 -6.25
N LEU A 455 4.42 -10.61 -5.02
CA LEU A 455 4.42 -9.56 -4.00
C LEU A 455 5.43 -9.89 -2.90
N ASN A 456 6.43 -9.04 -2.65
CA ASN A 456 7.19 -9.08 -1.41
C ASN A 456 6.29 -8.64 -0.25
N VAL A 457 6.01 -9.58 0.65
CA VAL A 457 5.11 -9.39 1.81
C VAL A 457 5.86 -9.33 3.13
N GLY A 458 7.20 -9.27 3.12
CA GLY A 458 8.00 -9.36 4.33
C GLY A 458 7.68 -10.65 5.11
N ASP A 459 7.38 -10.48 6.40
CA ASP A 459 6.95 -11.54 7.32
C ASP A 459 5.48 -12.00 7.16
N ILE A 460 4.77 -11.58 6.11
CA ILE A 460 3.30 -11.72 5.90
C ILE A 460 2.49 -10.80 6.83
N LYS A 461 2.78 -10.79 8.14
CA LYS A 461 2.08 -9.97 9.14
C LYS A 461 2.91 -8.72 9.46
N PRO A 462 2.32 -7.50 9.55
CA PRO A 462 0.90 -7.17 9.44
C PRO A 462 0.50 -6.72 8.01
N GLY A 463 0.97 -7.40 6.97
CA GLY A 463 0.73 -7.08 5.56
C GLY A 463 -0.51 -7.71 4.93
N GLU A 464 -1.39 -8.36 5.72
CA GLU A 464 -2.46 -9.24 5.23
C GLU A 464 -3.47 -8.51 4.32
N LEU A 465 -3.82 -7.26 4.66
CA LEU A 465 -4.76 -6.46 3.86
C LEU A 465 -4.17 -6.06 2.50
N GLY A 466 -2.88 -5.73 2.45
CA GLY A 466 -2.16 -5.45 1.20
C GLY A 466 -2.03 -6.70 0.34
N MET A 467 -1.67 -7.83 0.94
CA MET A 467 -1.61 -9.14 0.26
C MET A 467 -2.97 -9.52 -0.33
N LYS A 468 -4.06 -9.36 0.42
CA LYS A 468 -5.41 -9.63 -0.08
C LYS A 468 -5.76 -8.73 -1.26
N THR A 469 -5.50 -7.42 -1.14
CA THR A 469 -5.78 -6.45 -2.22
C THR A 469 -5.04 -6.83 -3.50
N PHE A 470 -3.76 -7.19 -3.39
CA PHE A 470 -2.94 -7.63 -4.52
C PHE A 470 -3.48 -8.90 -5.19
N LEU A 471 -3.77 -9.95 -4.41
CA LEU A 471 -4.24 -11.23 -4.95
C LEU A 471 -5.66 -11.16 -5.51
N ASP A 472 -6.55 -10.35 -4.92
CA ASP A 472 -7.90 -10.13 -5.45
C ASP A 472 -7.85 -9.37 -6.79
N MET A 473 -6.96 -8.37 -6.95
CA MET A 473 -6.70 -7.74 -8.25
C MET A 473 -6.10 -8.72 -9.26
N ALA A 474 -5.15 -9.56 -8.83
CA ALA A 474 -4.54 -10.57 -9.71
C ALA A 474 -5.57 -11.63 -10.18
N TRP A 475 -6.57 -11.92 -9.36
CA TRP A 475 -7.70 -12.77 -9.71
C TRP A 475 -8.64 -12.08 -10.71
N ASP A 476 -9.05 -10.85 -10.46
CA ASP A 476 -10.04 -10.14 -11.29
C ASP A 476 -9.82 -8.62 -11.29
N ILE A 477 -8.87 -8.16 -12.09
CA ILE A 477 -8.43 -6.76 -12.08
C ILE A 477 -9.50 -5.80 -12.60
N ASP A 478 -10.40 -6.28 -13.47
CA ASP A 478 -11.46 -5.46 -14.08
C ASP A 478 -12.60 -5.14 -13.10
N LYS A 479 -12.63 -5.79 -11.93
CA LYS A 479 -13.50 -5.38 -10.81
C LYS A 479 -13.03 -4.13 -10.09
N PHE A 480 -11.80 -3.68 -10.32
CA PHE A 480 -11.19 -2.58 -9.58
C PHE A 480 -11.06 -1.32 -10.42
N ASN A 481 -11.31 -0.18 -9.79
CA ASN A 481 -11.08 1.15 -10.32
C ASN A 481 -10.80 2.12 -9.17
N PHE A 482 -10.51 3.39 -9.48
CA PHE A 482 -10.22 4.38 -8.43
C PHE A 482 -11.43 4.71 -7.55
N ASP A 483 -12.67 4.38 -7.95
CA ASP A 483 -13.87 4.64 -7.15
C ASP A 483 -14.06 3.59 -6.04
N ASN A 484 -13.49 2.39 -6.20
CA ASN A 484 -13.70 1.28 -5.26
C ASN A 484 -12.42 0.75 -4.58
N ILE A 485 -11.22 1.02 -5.11
CA ILE A 485 -10.00 0.40 -4.60
C ILE A 485 -9.72 0.74 -3.13
N ASN A 486 -9.92 2.00 -2.72
CA ASN A 486 -9.71 2.39 -1.32
C ASN A 486 -10.74 1.75 -0.38
N ASN A 487 -11.94 1.50 -0.88
CA ASN A 487 -13.01 0.87 -0.13
C ASN A 487 -12.86 -0.65 -0.04
N HIS A 488 -12.03 -1.28 -0.87
CA HIS A 488 -11.91 -2.74 -0.92
C HIS A 488 -11.54 -3.36 0.44
N GLN A 489 -10.54 -2.79 1.12
CA GLN A 489 -10.12 -3.26 2.44
C GLN A 489 -11.15 -2.90 3.52
N VAL A 490 -11.77 -1.71 3.41
CA VAL A 490 -12.85 -1.28 4.30
C VAL A 490 -14.02 -2.26 4.22
N ASP A 491 -14.45 -2.63 3.01
CA ASP A 491 -15.53 -3.59 2.79
C ASP A 491 -15.21 -4.97 3.38
N PHE A 492 -13.96 -5.43 3.23
CA PHE A 492 -13.51 -6.65 3.88
C PHE A 492 -13.61 -6.54 5.42
N LEU A 493 -13.04 -5.49 6.02
CA LEU A 493 -13.07 -5.29 7.47
C LEU A 493 -14.51 -5.14 7.99
N VAL A 494 -15.38 -4.42 7.27
CA VAL A 494 -16.79 -4.25 7.61
C VAL A 494 -17.55 -5.57 7.51
N SER A 495 -17.24 -6.43 6.54
CA SER A 495 -17.83 -7.77 6.44
C SER A 495 -17.52 -8.64 7.68
N VAL A 496 -16.36 -8.42 8.31
CA VAL A 496 -15.91 -9.11 9.52
C VAL A 496 -16.52 -8.48 10.77
N PHE A 497 -16.32 -7.17 10.99
CA PHE A 497 -16.62 -6.49 12.25
C PHE A 497 -18.05 -5.92 12.33
N GLY A 498 -18.69 -5.73 11.18
CA GLY A 498 -20.09 -5.33 11.06
C GLY A 498 -20.32 -3.92 10.52
N GLU A 499 -21.42 -3.78 9.77
CA GLU A 499 -21.82 -2.56 9.04
C GLU A 499 -21.89 -1.29 9.90
N LYS A 500 -22.23 -1.43 11.19
CA LYS A 500 -22.32 -0.29 12.12
C LYS A 500 -21.00 0.47 12.31
N TYR A 501 -19.86 -0.13 11.96
CA TYR A 501 -18.53 0.48 12.07
C TYR A 501 -18.00 1.03 10.75
N ARG A 502 -18.79 0.99 9.65
CA ARG A 502 -18.31 1.37 8.32
C ARG A 502 -17.69 2.76 8.26
N GLU A 503 -18.42 3.78 8.71
CA GLU A 503 -17.94 5.18 8.68
C GLU A 503 -16.64 5.35 9.45
N ASP A 504 -16.53 4.72 10.63
CA ASP A 504 -15.32 4.81 11.43
C ASP A 504 -14.14 4.04 10.84
N ILE A 505 -14.37 2.83 10.29
CA ILE A 505 -13.31 2.03 9.65
C ILE A 505 -12.83 2.71 8.37
N ASP A 506 -13.75 3.25 7.56
CA ASP A 506 -13.42 4.00 6.35
C ASP A 506 -12.49 5.19 6.66
N ASP A 507 -12.90 6.02 7.62
CA ASP A 507 -12.12 7.16 8.08
C ASP A 507 -10.76 6.76 8.70
N ILE A 508 -10.71 5.70 9.53
CA ILE A 508 -9.45 5.18 10.08
C ILE A 508 -8.50 4.75 8.97
N MET A 509 -8.96 3.90 8.04
CA MET A 509 -8.09 3.29 7.03
C MET A 509 -7.61 4.31 6.01
N ASN A 510 -8.49 5.18 5.52
CA ASN A 510 -8.11 6.23 4.58
C ASN A 510 -7.09 7.20 5.20
N SER A 511 -7.30 7.62 6.45
CA SER A 511 -6.36 8.51 7.15
C SER A 511 -5.04 7.81 7.47
N TYR A 512 -5.07 6.53 7.87
CA TYR A 512 -3.87 5.73 8.11
C TYR A 512 -2.97 5.65 6.88
N TYR A 513 -3.55 5.30 5.72
CA TYR A 513 -2.81 5.24 4.46
C TYR A 513 -2.38 6.62 3.97
N HIS A 514 -3.20 7.65 4.13
CA HIS A 514 -2.84 9.03 3.74
C HIS A 514 -1.63 9.54 4.53
N LEU A 515 -1.66 9.39 5.86
CA LEU A 515 -0.55 9.80 6.72
C LEU A 515 0.71 8.96 6.50
N GLY A 516 0.56 7.65 6.31
CA GLY A 516 1.67 6.74 6.01
C GLY A 516 2.29 6.98 4.62
N PHE A 517 1.48 7.37 3.64
CA PHE A 517 1.94 7.77 2.31
C PHE A 517 2.77 9.04 2.37
N GLN A 518 2.33 10.06 3.11
CA GLN A 518 3.10 11.29 3.26
C GLN A 518 4.50 10.99 3.77
N HIS A 519 4.61 10.18 4.82
CA HIS A 519 5.88 9.71 5.34
C HIS A 519 5.69 8.43 6.16
N LYS A 520 6.48 7.39 5.84
CA LYS A 520 6.36 6.08 6.47
C LYS A 520 6.69 6.17 7.98
N PRO A 521 5.99 5.43 8.86
CA PRO A 521 6.29 5.43 10.29
C PRO A 521 7.75 5.12 10.63
N GLU A 522 8.35 4.14 9.95
CA GLU A 522 9.75 3.74 10.11
C GLU A 522 10.69 4.90 9.75
N ALA A 523 10.40 5.60 8.65
CA ALA A 523 11.17 6.73 8.15
C ALA A 523 11.12 7.99 9.04
N MET A 524 10.19 8.06 10.00
CA MET A 524 10.14 9.18 10.97
C MET A 524 11.40 9.23 11.84
N GLY A 525 12.10 8.10 11.99
CA GLY A 525 13.19 7.94 12.92
C GLY A 525 14.54 7.99 12.26
N TRP A 526 15.39 8.91 12.71
CA TRP A 526 16.77 9.01 12.23
C TRP A 526 16.81 9.34 10.71
N GLY A 527 18.00 9.38 10.12
CA GLY A 527 18.20 10.11 8.86
C GLY A 527 17.99 9.26 7.61
N TYR A 528 18.78 9.55 6.58
CA TYR A 528 18.91 8.63 5.45
C TYR A 528 19.78 7.44 5.87
N GLU A 529 19.19 6.25 5.88
CA GLU A 529 19.92 4.99 6.08
C GLU A 529 20.73 4.67 4.80
N TRP A 530 21.70 3.77 4.89
CA TRP A 530 22.50 3.28 3.75
C TRP A 530 23.36 4.32 2.97
N ASN A 531 23.33 5.60 3.33
CA ASN A 531 24.00 6.69 2.60
C ASN A 531 25.18 7.34 3.37
N ASN A 532 25.78 6.63 4.33
CA ASN A 532 26.98 7.06 5.04
C ASN A 532 27.96 5.89 5.28
N GLU A 533 29.25 6.20 5.45
CA GLU A 533 30.28 5.23 5.82
C GLU A 533 30.20 4.77 7.29
N HIS A 534 29.33 5.42 8.07
CA HIS A 534 29.17 5.15 9.50
C HIS A 534 28.10 4.08 9.73
N ALA A 535 28.36 3.14 10.63
CA ALA A 535 27.43 2.05 10.94
C ALA A 535 26.09 2.50 11.59
N GLN A 536 25.92 3.79 11.87
CA GLN A 536 24.71 4.36 12.46
C GLN A 536 24.39 5.70 11.80
N GLU A 537 23.11 5.94 11.58
CA GLU A 537 22.63 7.20 11.04
C GLU A 537 22.86 8.38 11.98
N ARG A 538 23.05 9.56 11.39
CA ARG A 538 23.01 10.81 12.14
C ARG A 538 21.55 11.18 12.39
N MET A 539 21.19 11.44 13.65
CA MET A 539 19.88 11.99 13.98
C MET A 539 19.67 13.32 13.24
N THR A 540 18.64 13.36 12.40
CA THR A 540 18.14 14.57 11.73
C THR A 540 16.70 14.80 12.14
N ASP A 541 16.36 16.06 12.40
CA ASP A 541 14.96 16.46 12.58
C ASP A 541 14.21 16.27 11.25
N THR A 542 12.97 15.79 11.32
CA THR A 542 12.10 15.73 10.15
C THR A 542 11.77 17.16 9.67
N ASP A 543 11.44 17.30 8.40
CA ASP A 543 11.04 18.60 7.83
C ASP A 543 9.61 19.02 8.23
N PHE A 544 8.86 18.18 8.97
CA PHE A 544 7.56 18.56 9.53
C PHE A 544 7.74 19.72 10.51
N SER A 545 7.10 20.85 10.21
CA SER A 545 7.32 22.08 10.95
C SER A 545 6.37 22.21 12.16
N PHE A 546 6.93 22.63 13.30
CA PHE A 546 6.17 23.11 14.46
C PHE A 546 5.86 24.62 14.38
N ALA A 547 6.57 25.36 13.53
CA ALA A 547 6.41 26.81 13.40
C ALA A 547 5.51 27.22 12.24
N ASN A 548 5.45 26.39 11.19
CA ASN A 548 4.79 26.71 9.93
C ASN A 548 3.64 25.74 9.66
N TYR A 549 2.49 26.30 9.29
CA TYR A 549 1.31 25.58 8.78
C TYR A 549 0.72 24.46 9.66
N ASN A 550 1.06 24.42 10.96
CA ASN A 550 0.55 23.41 11.90
C ASN A 550 0.83 21.96 11.46
N GLU A 551 1.90 21.71 10.69
CA GLU A 551 2.15 20.39 10.09
C GLU A 551 2.44 19.31 11.12
N ALA A 552 3.45 19.50 11.98
CA ALA A 552 3.87 18.47 12.92
C ALA A 552 2.79 18.17 13.97
N GLU A 553 2.16 19.22 14.51
CA GLU A 553 1.10 19.10 15.52
C GLU A 553 -0.19 18.55 14.91
N GLY A 554 -0.60 19.03 13.73
CA GLY A 554 -1.76 18.53 13.01
C GLY A 554 -1.62 17.04 12.66
N ARG A 555 -0.43 16.62 12.21
CA ARG A 555 -0.13 15.20 11.97
C ARG A 555 -0.28 14.35 13.23
N MET A 556 0.25 14.79 14.37
CA MET A 556 0.09 14.07 15.64
C MET A 556 -1.37 14.01 16.10
N GLN A 557 -2.12 15.10 15.93
CA GLN A 557 -3.54 15.17 16.28
C GLN A 557 -4.38 14.21 15.41
N GLU A 558 -4.08 14.13 14.12
CA GLU A 558 -4.79 13.24 13.21
C GLU A 558 -4.52 11.76 13.55
N TYR A 559 -3.28 11.42 13.87
CA TYR A 559 -2.94 10.08 14.37
C TYR A 559 -3.62 9.77 15.71
N ASP A 560 -3.69 10.72 16.64
CA ASP A 560 -4.42 10.55 17.90
C ASP A 560 -5.91 10.30 17.65
N ARG A 561 -6.53 11.07 16.73
CA ARG A 561 -7.94 10.93 16.35
C ARG A 561 -8.27 9.52 15.87
N ILE A 562 -7.48 8.97 14.94
CA ILE A 562 -7.74 7.63 14.39
C ILE A 562 -7.32 6.52 15.37
N SER A 563 -6.27 6.73 16.16
CA SER A 563 -5.88 5.83 17.26
C SER A 563 -7.03 5.68 18.25
N ASP A 564 -7.59 6.79 18.75
CA ASP A 564 -8.64 6.80 19.77
C ASP A 564 -9.94 6.20 19.22
N LYS A 565 -10.27 6.48 17.96
CA LYS A 565 -11.40 5.87 17.27
C LYS A 565 -11.24 4.35 17.15
N SER A 566 -10.06 3.88 16.73
CA SER A 566 -9.76 2.43 16.66
C SER A 566 -9.81 1.77 18.04
N GLU A 567 -9.30 2.42 19.08
CA GLU A 567 -9.32 1.94 20.46
C GLU A 567 -10.74 1.80 20.99
N LYS A 568 -11.61 2.77 20.70
CA LYS A 568 -13.03 2.73 21.06
C LYS A 568 -13.75 1.56 20.39
N ILE A 569 -13.50 1.29 19.11
CA ILE A 569 -14.07 0.12 18.43
C ILE A 569 -13.57 -1.16 19.10
N TRP A 570 -12.25 -1.31 19.22
CA TRP A 570 -11.62 -2.48 19.82
C TRP A 570 -12.18 -2.82 21.21
N ASN A 571 -12.36 -1.81 22.07
CA ASN A 571 -12.91 -1.98 23.42
C ASN A 571 -14.40 -2.38 23.45
N THR A 572 -15.17 -2.06 22.40
CA THR A 572 -16.62 -2.37 22.31
C THR A 572 -16.92 -3.65 21.55
N LEU A 573 -15.94 -4.22 20.83
CA LEU A 573 -16.12 -5.47 20.10
C LEU A 573 -16.33 -6.66 21.03
N PRO A 574 -17.13 -7.68 20.61
CA PRO A 574 -17.20 -8.94 21.32
C PRO A 574 -15.81 -9.58 21.42
N GLU A 575 -15.54 -10.30 22.50
CA GLU A 575 -14.22 -10.85 22.82
C GLU A 575 -13.62 -11.67 21.65
N SER A 576 -14.45 -12.44 20.95
CA SER A 576 -14.03 -13.26 19.81
C SER A 576 -13.49 -12.46 18.61
N TYR A 577 -13.77 -11.16 18.52
CA TYR A 577 -13.32 -10.28 17.44
C TYR A 577 -12.12 -9.41 17.83
N LYS A 578 -11.80 -9.33 19.13
CA LYS A 578 -10.78 -8.38 19.62
C LYS A 578 -9.39 -8.70 19.11
N ALA A 579 -9.00 -9.98 19.01
CA ALA A 579 -7.69 -10.36 18.47
C ALA A 579 -7.56 -9.93 17.00
N ALA A 580 -8.51 -10.32 16.15
CA ALA A 580 -8.52 -9.93 14.73
C ALA A 580 -8.50 -8.41 14.53
N PHE A 581 -9.29 -7.65 15.29
CA PHE A 581 -9.29 -6.18 15.19
C PHE A 581 -7.99 -5.56 15.71
N TYR A 582 -7.41 -6.14 16.77
CA TYR A 582 -6.12 -5.73 17.28
C TYR A 582 -5.04 -5.86 16.21
N GLU A 583 -5.01 -7.00 15.53
CA GLU A 583 -4.01 -7.33 14.51
C GLU A 583 -4.17 -6.51 13.23
N LEU A 584 -5.40 -6.42 12.70
CA LEU A 584 -5.66 -5.87 11.36
C LEU A 584 -5.86 -4.35 11.33
N VAL A 585 -6.24 -3.72 12.45
CA VAL A 585 -6.62 -2.30 12.49
C VAL A 585 -5.93 -1.56 13.63
N PHE A 586 -6.16 -1.96 14.88
CA PHE A 586 -5.73 -1.16 16.02
C PHE A 586 -4.20 -1.10 16.15
N TYR A 587 -3.47 -2.22 16.04
CA TYR A 587 -2.01 -2.22 16.20
C TYR A 587 -1.29 -1.40 15.11
N PRO A 588 -1.57 -1.56 13.80
CA PRO A 588 -0.95 -0.72 12.78
C PRO A 588 -1.19 0.77 13.01
N VAL A 589 -2.42 1.16 13.36
CA VAL A 589 -2.79 2.56 13.61
C VAL A 589 -2.09 3.10 14.88
N LYS A 590 -2.18 2.36 15.99
CA LYS A 590 -1.58 2.76 17.27
C LYS A 590 -0.05 2.82 17.19
N GLY A 591 0.56 1.86 16.51
CA GLY A 591 2.00 1.81 16.27
C GLY A 591 2.47 3.03 15.48
N ALA A 592 1.84 3.32 14.34
CA ALA A 592 2.15 4.49 13.54
C ALA A 592 1.97 5.80 14.33
N ALA A 593 0.88 5.93 15.09
CA ALA A 593 0.62 7.09 15.94
C ALA A 593 1.73 7.29 16.99
N LEU A 594 2.10 6.24 17.72
CA LEU A 594 3.14 6.32 18.74
C LEU A 594 4.53 6.58 18.16
N MET A 595 4.85 6.05 16.99
CA MET A 595 6.14 6.33 16.33
C MET A 595 6.26 7.80 15.92
N ASN A 596 5.21 8.35 15.31
CA ASN A 596 5.15 9.77 14.98
C ASN A 596 5.27 10.64 16.23
N LYS A 597 4.53 10.31 17.30
CA LYS A 597 4.61 11.03 18.58
C LYS A 597 6.00 10.91 19.21
N LYS A 598 6.62 9.72 19.19
CA LYS A 598 7.98 9.51 19.71
C LYS A 598 8.97 10.44 19.01
N MET A 599 9.01 10.42 17.68
CA MET A 599 10.03 11.17 16.93
C MET A 599 9.76 12.68 16.92
N LEU A 600 8.51 13.11 16.69
CA LEU A 600 8.16 14.53 16.66
C LEU A 600 8.25 15.18 18.05
N THR A 601 7.90 14.48 19.13
CA THR A 601 8.06 15.01 20.50
C THR A 601 9.55 15.16 20.85
N ALA A 602 10.41 14.24 20.40
CA ALA A 602 11.86 14.36 20.59
C ALA A 602 12.44 15.57 19.82
N GLN A 603 11.99 15.77 18.58
CA GLN A 603 12.33 16.95 17.78
C GLN A 603 11.87 18.24 18.47
N GLN A 604 10.63 18.28 18.97
CA GLN A 604 10.09 19.41 19.71
C GLN A 604 10.87 19.67 21.01
N ASN A 605 11.23 18.62 21.76
CA ASN A 605 12.07 18.72 22.94
C ASN A 605 13.41 19.41 22.65
N ARG A 606 14.15 18.96 21.62
CA ARG A 606 15.44 19.58 21.24
C ARG A 606 15.27 21.02 20.79
N TRP A 607 14.18 21.34 20.10
CA TRP A 607 13.85 22.71 19.70
C TRP A 607 13.55 23.60 20.92
N TYR A 608 12.77 23.10 21.87
CA TYR A 608 12.43 23.79 23.12
C TYR A 608 13.63 24.00 24.05
N ALA A 609 14.57 23.05 24.06
CA ALA A 609 15.81 23.17 24.83
C ALA A 609 16.65 24.38 24.38
N ARG A 610 16.75 24.61 23.05
CA ARG A 610 17.45 25.78 22.48
C ARG A 610 16.79 27.11 22.85
N GLN A 611 15.50 27.07 23.19
CA GLN A 611 14.70 28.22 23.61
C GLN A 611 14.66 28.37 25.15
N GLY A 612 15.21 27.43 25.91
CA GLY A 612 15.20 27.42 27.38
C GLY A 612 13.79 27.23 27.98
N ARG A 613 12.88 26.53 27.29
CA ARG A 613 11.48 26.38 27.75
C ARG A 613 11.40 25.39 28.91
N ALA A 614 10.65 25.73 29.96
CA ALA A 614 10.39 24.86 31.11
C ALA A 614 9.75 23.51 30.72
N ALA A 615 8.98 23.48 29.62
CA ALA A 615 8.37 22.27 29.08
C ALA A 615 9.39 21.24 28.52
N THR A 616 10.66 21.60 28.35
CA THR A 616 11.69 20.74 27.75
C THR A 616 11.78 19.38 28.45
N ASN A 617 11.94 19.37 29.78
CA ASN A 617 12.10 18.13 30.54
C ASN A 617 10.82 17.26 30.49
N TYR A 618 9.64 17.89 30.51
CA TYR A 618 8.36 17.17 30.32
C TYR A 618 8.29 16.46 28.96
N LEU A 619 8.73 17.11 27.87
CA LEU A 619 8.74 16.47 26.55
C LEU A 619 9.76 15.33 26.45
N ALA A 620 10.87 15.38 27.20
CA ALA A 620 11.80 14.26 27.31
C ALA A 620 11.12 13.03 27.94
N ASP A 621 10.39 13.22 29.04
CA ASP A 621 9.63 12.16 29.71
C ASP A 621 8.50 11.62 28.81
N ARG A 622 7.80 12.49 28.09
CA ARG A 622 6.75 12.09 27.14
C ARG A 622 7.30 11.26 25.99
N THR A 623 8.44 11.65 25.44
CA THR A 623 9.14 10.87 24.39
C THR A 623 9.42 9.47 24.89
N LYS A 624 9.93 9.33 26.13
CA LYS A 624 10.22 8.03 26.74
C LYS A 624 8.94 7.21 26.92
N ALA A 625 7.87 7.83 27.42
CA ALA A 625 6.58 7.15 27.58
C ALA A 625 6.02 6.63 26.24
N TYR A 626 6.19 7.38 25.14
CA TYR A 626 5.79 6.91 23.80
C TYR A 626 6.64 5.75 23.32
N HIS A 627 7.96 5.79 23.55
CA HIS A 627 8.85 4.67 23.27
C HIS A 627 8.43 3.40 24.03
N ASP A 628 8.28 3.48 25.35
CA ASP A 628 7.88 2.36 26.20
C ASP A 628 6.47 1.84 25.81
N SER A 629 5.58 2.71 25.33
CA SER A 629 4.24 2.32 24.86
C SER A 629 4.27 1.48 23.59
N ILE A 630 5.20 1.74 22.66
CA ILE A 630 5.35 0.92 21.45
C ILE A 630 5.72 -0.52 21.84
N ASP A 631 6.64 -0.68 22.79
CA ASP A 631 7.04 -1.98 23.30
C ASP A 631 5.87 -2.70 23.99
N TYR A 632 5.06 -1.97 24.78
CA TYR A 632 3.86 -2.51 25.41
C TYR A 632 2.86 -3.06 24.38
N TYR A 633 2.49 -2.27 23.36
CA TYR A 633 1.49 -2.69 22.37
C TYR A 633 2.04 -3.80 21.46
N THR A 634 3.34 -3.81 21.17
CA THR A 634 4.01 -4.90 20.43
C THR A 634 4.04 -6.19 21.25
N GLY A 635 4.40 -6.10 22.53
CA GLY A 635 4.34 -7.24 23.46
C GLY A 635 2.92 -7.78 23.61
N LYS A 636 1.92 -6.91 23.65
CA LYS A 636 0.51 -7.30 23.68
C LYS A 636 0.08 -8.05 22.41
N TYR A 637 0.47 -7.58 21.22
CA TYR A 637 0.25 -8.31 19.96
C TYR A 637 0.78 -9.74 20.07
N ASN A 638 2.04 -9.87 20.46
CA ASN A 638 2.73 -11.16 20.59
C ASN A 638 2.15 -12.06 21.67
N SER A 639 1.38 -11.52 22.62
CA SER A 639 0.70 -12.27 23.70
C SER A 639 -0.72 -12.72 23.35
N LEU A 640 -1.31 -12.23 22.25
CA LEU A 640 -2.68 -12.55 21.86
C LEU A 640 -2.90 -14.07 21.77
N LEU A 641 -4.08 -14.50 22.23
CA LEU A 641 -4.54 -15.90 22.17
C LEU A 641 -3.52 -16.90 22.74
N ASN A 642 -3.01 -16.59 23.94
CA ASN A 642 -1.98 -17.36 24.64
C ASN A 642 -0.65 -17.42 23.89
N GLY A 643 -0.27 -16.32 23.24
CA GLY A 643 1.00 -16.20 22.54
C GLY A 643 1.05 -16.91 21.19
N LYS A 644 -0.09 -17.05 20.50
CA LYS A 644 -0.16 -17.67 19.16
C LYS A 644 0.82 -17.02 18.18
N TRP A 645 0.96 -15.70 18.28
CA TRP A 645 1.84 -14.87 17.43
C TRP A 645 3.09 -14.41 18.17
N ASN A 646 3.53 -15.12 19.21
CA ASN A 646 4.71 -14.70 19.95
C ASN A 646 5.95 -14.66 19.05
N HIS A 647 6.70 -13.57 19.09
CA HIS A 647 7.82 -13.24 18.20
C HIS A 647 7.46 -12.86 16.75
N MET A 648 6.18 -12.82 16.37
CA MET A 648 5.80 -12.45 15.00
C MET A 648 5.92 -10.94 14.74
N MET A 649 5.59 -10.10 15.72
CA MET A 649 5.72 -8.65 15.59
C MET A 649 6.94 -8.12 16.33
N ALA A 650 7.74 -7.32 15.63
CA ALA A 650 8.85 -6.56 16.18
C ALA A 650 9.03 -5.25 15.42
N LEU A 651 9.65 -4.25 16.06
CA LEU A 651 10.25 -3.13 15.32
C LEU A 651 11.61 -3.63 14.81
N ALA A 652 11.65 -4.00 13.53
CA ALA A 652 12.84 -4.59 12.94
C ALA A 652 14.02 -3.60 13.00
N PRO A 653 15.19 -3.98 13.54
CA PRO A 653 16.36 -3.13 13.55
C PRO A 653 17.02 -2.96 12.18
N GLY A 654 16.55 -3.66 11.13
CA GLY A 654 17.14 -3.63 9.80
C GLY A 654 18.63 -3.98 9.83
N TRP A 655 19.39 -3.43 8.88
CA TRP A 655 20.86 -3.54 8.88
C TRP A 655 21.53 -2.33 9.53
N THR A 656 21.08 -1.14 9.19
CA THR A 656 21.60 0.14 9.70
C THR A 656 20.57 0.95 10.49
N ALA A 657 19.31 0.49 10.48
CA ALA A 657 18.17 1.23 10.98
C ALA A 657 18.23 1.49 12.49
N THR A 658 17.79 2.68 12.88
CA THR A 658 17.81 3.13 14.28
C THR A 658 16.47 3.64 14.81
N TYR A 659 15.40 3.62 14.00
CA TYR A 659 14.06 4.04 14.37
C TYR A 659 13.44 3.28 15.55
N GLN A 660 13.86 2.05 15.85
CA GLN A 660 13.49 1.25 17.01
C GLN A 660 14.05 1.81 18.33
N LYS A 661 15.18 2.53 18.29
CA LYS A 661 15.83 3.09 19.48
C LYS A 661 15.05 4.30 20.02
N MET A 662 15.33 4.63 21.27
CA MET A 662 14.91 5.89 21.88
C MET A 662 15.68 7.04 21.18
N PRO A 663 15.00 8.04 20.58
CA PRO A 663 15.68 9.20 20.01
C PRO A 663 16.33 10.05 21.11
N PRO A 664 17.44 10.76 20.81
CA PRO A 664 18.10 11.61 21.79
C PRO A 664 17.18 12.77 22.19
N VAL A 665 17.08 12.99 23.49
CA VAL A 665 16.36 14.11 24.11
C VAL A 665 17.34 14.96 24.90
N THR A 666 16.98 16.20 25.15
CA THR A 666 17.72 17.16 25.96
C THR A 666 16.96 17.46 27.24
N THR A 667 17.68 17.53 28.35
CA THR A 667 17.20 18.12 29.60
C THR A 667 17.94 19.42 29.86
N ILE A 668 17.29 20.35 30.56
CA ILE A 668 17.87 21.63 30.95
C ILE A 668 17.63 21.89 32.43
N ASP A 669 18.52 22.66 33.04
CA ASP A 669 18.29 23.25 34.36
C ASP A 669 17.39 24.46 34.20
N VAL A 670 16.18 24.39 34.75
CA VAL A 670 15.19 25.47 34.66
C VAL A 670 15.36 26.40 35.87
N PRO A 671 15.60 27.71 35.69
CA PRO A 671 15.67 28.66 36.79
C PRO A 671 14.40 28.66 37.66
N GLN A 672 14.55 28.90 38.97
CA GLN A 672 13.41 28.99 39.88
C GLN A 672 12.44 30.14 39.53
N LYS A 673 12.98 31.30 39.15
CA LYS A 673 12.18 32.50 38.87
C LYS A 673 11.41 32.33 37.56
N ALA A 674 10.09 32.54 37.62
CA ALA A 674 9.23 32.57 36.44
C ALA A 674 9.67 33.64 35.44
N GLU A 675 9.65 33.29 34.16
CA GLU A 675 9.98 34.22 33.08
C GLU A 675 9.11 33.90 31.86
N MET A 676 8.15 34.80 31.59
CA MET A 676 7.27 34.69 30.42
C MET A 676 8.03 35.05 29.14
N ARG A 677 7.77 34.27 28.10
CA ARG A 677 8.10 34.58 26.69
C ARG A 677 6.94 34.23 25.79
N VAL A 678 6.98 34.77 24.58
CA VAL A 678 5.99 34.53 23.53
C VAL A 678 6.63 33.84 22.34
N PHE A 679 5.90 32.93 21.73
CA PHE A 679 6.20 32.34 20.44
C PHE A 679 5.03 32.58 19.49
N LEU A 680 5.36 32.95 18.25
CA LEU A 680 4.39 33.19 17.19
C LEU A 680 4.65 32.25 16.00
N PRO A 681 3.60 31.84 15.26
CA PRO A 681 3.76 31.10 14.01
C PRO A 681 4.69 31.81 13.02
N GLY A 682 5.52 31.06 12.31
CA GLY A 682 6.51 31.59 11.37
C GLY A 682 7.89 31.91 11.97
N GLN A 683 8.11 31.71 13.28
CA GLN A 683 9.36 32.05 13.95
C GLN A 683 10.22 30.82 14.30
N ASP A 684 11.09 30.36 13.39
CA ASP A 684 11.93 29.17 13.66
C ASP A 684 13.01 29.37 14.73
N SER A 685 13.50 30.62 14.94
CA SER A 685 14.58 30.94 15.89
C SER A 685 14.31 32.25 16.64
N PRO A 686 14.52 32.29 17.98
CA PRO A 686 14.36 33.49 18.79
C PRO A 686 15.56 34.47 18.68
N LEU A 687 16.67 34.09 18.04
CA LEU A 687 17.90 34.89 18.04
C LEU A 687 18.04 35.78 16.79
N GLY A 688 18.25 37.08 17.04
CA GLY A 688 18.89 38.02 16.09
C GLY A 688 18.08 38.46 14.86
N LYS A 689 16.76 38.23 14.80
CA LYS A 689 15.98 38.52 13.57
C LYS A 689 14.79 39.46 13.70
N ILE A 690 14.19 39.66 14.89
CA ILE A 690 12.92 40.40 14.96
C ILE A 690 12.85 41.27 16.23
N THR A 691 12.63 42.58 16.06
CA THR A 691 12.38 43.55 17.15
C THR A 691 10.89 43.75 17.46
N LEU A 692 9.99 43.20 16.64
CA LEU A 692 8.53 43.33 16.74
C LEU A 692 7.84 41.96 16.67
N ASN A 693 6.92 41.68 17.59
CA ASN A 693 6.11 40.46 17.56
C ASN A 693 4.93 40.62 16.57
N VAL A 694 5.00 39.99 15.40
CA VAL A 694 3.97 40.11 14.35
C VAL A 694 3.46 38.72 13.98
N LEU A 695 2.14 38.52 14.06
CA LEU A 695 1.47 37.32 13.61
C LEU A 695 1.40 37.27 12.07
N PRO A 696 1.27 36.08 11.45
CA PRO A 696 0.89 35.97 10.05
C PRO A 696 -0.40 36.75 9.77
N CYS A 697 -0.51 37.33 8.57
CA CYS A 697 -1.68 38.12 8.22
C CYS A 697 -2.91 37.21 8.08
N VAL A 698 -4.04 37.64 8.65
CA VAL A 698 -5.33 36.97 8.48
C VAL A 698 -6.21 37.71 7.48
N ASN A 699 -7.03 36.97 6.74
CA ASN A 699 -7.89 37.52 5.68
C ASN A 699 -9.27 36.82 5.66
N PRO A 700 -10.32 37.47 5.13
CA PRO A 700 -11.69 36.94 5.17
C PRO A 700 -11.93 35.79 4.19
N TYR A 701 -10.97 35.52 3.30
CA TYR A 701 -11.08 34.51 2.25
C TYR A 701 -10.72 33.11 2.73
N THR A 702 -9.58 32.96 3.42
CA THR A 702 -9.18 31.68 4.03
C THR A 702 -9.70 31.53 5.46
N ARG A 703 -9.92 32.66 6.16
CA ARG A 703 -10.39 32.73 7.56
C ARG A 703 -9.57 31.87 8.52
N LYS A 704 -8.27 31.69 8.24
CA LYS A 704 -7.36 30.95 9.11
C LYS A 704 -7.27 31.63 10.47
N GLU A 705 -7.31 30.81 11.51
CA GLU A 705 -6.99 31.24 12.86
C GLU A 705 -5.47 31.30 13.04
N SER A 706 -5.03 32.10 14.00
CA SER A 706 -3.63 32.15 14.43
C SER A 706 -3.53 31.79 15.90
N PHE A 707 -2.31 31.78 16.45
CA PHE A 707 -2.12 31.57 17.87
C PHE A 707 -0.95 32.36 18.43
N ILE A 708 -1.02 32.63 19.73
CA ILE A 708 0.07 33.12 20.54
C ILE A 708 0.37 32.03 21.56
N GLU A 709 1.62 31.56 21.59
CA GLU A 709 2.05 30.60 22.60
C GLU A 709 2.84 31.32 23.68
N LEU A 710 2.30 31.34 24.89
CA LEU A 710 3.00 31.79 26.08
C LEU A 710 3.79 30.61 26.63
N TYR A 711 5.07 30.81 26.90
CA TYR A 711 5.90 29.78 27.52
C TYR A 711 6.73 30.33 28.66
N ASN A 712 6.98 29.47 29.64
CA ASN A 712 7.80 29.78 30.79
C ASN A 712 9.25 29.35 30.54
N MET A 713 10.19 30.15 31.01
CA MET A 713 11.60 29.78 31.13
C MET A 713 12.00 29.49 32.58
N GLY A 714 11.06 29.55 33.54
CA GLY A 714 11.28 29.24 34.95
C GLY A 714 10.38 28.13 35.49
N GLU A 715 10.63 27.69 36.73
CA GLU A 715 9.86 26.63 37.41
C GLU A 715 8.59 27.15 38.09
N GLN A 716 8.62 28.36 38.62
CA GLN A 716 7.43 28.99 39.21
C GLN A 716 6.46 29.41 38.11
N ALA A 717 5.16 29.23 38.33
CA ALA A 717 4.15 29.71 37.40
C ALA A 717 4.11 31.25 37.37
N PHE A 718 3.89 31.84 36.19
CA PHE A 718 3.58 33.25 36.05
C PHE A 718 2.09 33.47 35.82
N THR A 719 1.58 34.62 36.26
CA THR A 719 0.21 35.06 35.95
C THR A 719 0.25 36.07 34.82
N TRP A 720 -0.73 36.05 33.94
CA TRP A 720 -0.80 36.96 32.80
C TRP A 720 -2.22 37.42 32.53
N ASN A 721 -2.35 38.58 31.90
CA ASN A 721 -3.59 39.07 31.31
C ASN A 721 -3.30 39.62 29.90
N ALA A 722 -4.27 39.49 29.00
CA ALA A 722 -4.22 39.96 27.64
C ALA A 722 -5.25 41.07 27.42
N LYS A 723 -4.85 42.13 26.71
CA LYS A 723 -5.74 43.20 26.27
C LYS A 723 -5.65 43.31 24.75
N VAL A 724 -6.79 43.55 24.12
CA VAL A 724 -6.89 43.77 22.68
C VAL A 724 -7.23 45.23 22.40
N SER A 725 -6.64 45.82 21.36
CA SER A 725 -6.97 47.19 20.94
C SER A 725 -8.38 47.29 20.36
N ASP A 726 -8.89 46.20 19.79
CA ASP A 726 -10.09 46.20 18.98
C ASP A 726 -11.06 45.06 19.33
N SER A 727 -12.36 45.37 19.30
CA SER A 727 -13.43 44.41 19.63
C SER A 727 -13.63 43.29 18.60
N TRP A 728 -12.98 43.38 17.44
CA TRP A 728 -13.01 42.33 16.41
C TRP A 728 -11.95 41.25 16.65
N ILE A 729 -10.98 41.46 17.54
CA ILE A 729 -10.00 40.44 17.93
C ILE A 729 -10.60 39.57 19.03
N LYS A 730 -10.65 38.25 18.80
CA LYS A 730 -11.13 37.26 19.76
C LYS A 730 -9.97 36.39 20.22
N LEU A 731 -9.80 36.30 21.54
CA LEU A 731 -8.83 35.42 22.18
C LEU A 731 -9.59 34.27 22.86
N SER A 732 -9.12 33.03 22.72
CA SER A 732 -9.71 31.89 23.44
C SER A 732 -9.59 32.03 24.96
N ARG A 733 -8.58 32.78 25.43
CA ARG A 733 -8.34 33.14 26.84
C ARG A 733 -7.74 34.54 26.94
N GLN A 734 -8.14 35.28 27.98
CA GLN A 734 -7.67 36.65 28.23
C GLN A 734 -6.86 36.79 29.52
N SER A 735 -6.78 35.76 30.34
CA SER A 735 -5.94 35.73 31.53
C SER A 735 -5.69 34.29 31.95
N GLY A 736 -4.58 34.04 32.62
CA GLY A 736 -4.25 32.71 33.08
C GLY A 736 -3.07 32.68 34.04
N THR A 737 -2.80 31.48 34.55
CA THR A 737 -1.61 31.14 35.32
C THR A 737 -0.92 29.99 34.59
N THR A 738 0.28 30.24 34.08
CA THR A 738 0.98 29.30 33.19
C THR A 738 2.23 28.76 33.89
N LEU A 739 2.27 27.44 34.07
CA LEU A 739 3.42 26.75 34.65
C LEU A 739 4.48 26.42 33.60
N LEU A 740 4.10 25.77 32.51
CA LEU A 740 5.01 25.34 31.44
C LEU A 740 4.82 26.17 30.17
N GLN A 741 3.63 26.07 29.58
CA GLN A 741 3.24 26.79 28.38
C GLN A 741 1.72 26.76 28.23
N GLU A 742 1.19 27.72 27.46
CA GLU A 742 -0.23 27.86 27.17
C GLU A 742 -0.41 28.49 25.79
N ARG A 743 -1.33 27.93 24.98
CA ARG A 743 -1.66 28.44 23.65
C ARG A 743 -2.97 29.22 23.68
N ILE A 744 -2.91 30.47 23.22
CA ILE A 744 -4.06 31.35 23.04
C ILE A 744 -4.41 31.35 21.56
N ILE A 745 -5.60 30.88 21.20
CA ILE A 745 -6.09 30.94 19.83
C ILE A 745 -6.56 32.37 19.57
N VAL A 746 -6.12 32.93 18.45
CA VAL A 746 -6.45 34.26 17.97
C VAL A 746 -7.35 34.11 16.74
N SER A 747 -8.60 34.52 16.87
CA SER A 747 -9.57 34.56 15.77
C SER A 747 -10.16 35.95 15.60
N VAL A 748 -10.85 36.16 14.48
CA VAL A 748 -11.36 37.49 14.09
C VAL A 748 -12.86 37.45 13.85
N ASP A 749 -13.57 38.44 14.39
CA ASP A 749 -14.97 38.71 14.07
C ASP A 749 -15.07 39.55 12.80
N TRP A 750 -15.13 38.88 11.65
CA TRP A 750 -15.17 39.52 10.33
C TRP A 750 -16.32 40.54 10.15
N SER A 751 -17.39 40.48 10.97
CA SER A 751 -18.48 41.47 10.91
C SER A 751 -18.09 42.84 11.47
N LYS A 752 -17.01 42.92 12.25
CA LYS A 752 -16.55 44.11 12.96
C LYS A 752 -15.20 44.64 12.46
N VAL A 753 -14.52 43.90 11.59
CA VAL A 753 -13.23 44.31 11.02
C VAL A 753 -13.47 45.48 10.05
N PRO A 754 -12.75 46.60 10.19
CA PRO A 754 -12.80 47.67 9.21
C PRO A 754 -12.41 47.18 7.81
N VAL A 755 -13.02 47.74 6.78
CA VAL A 755 -12.57 47.50 5.40
C VAL A 755 -11.25 48.24 5.20
N GLY A 756 -10.22 47.52 4.76
CA GLY A 756 -8.88 48.07 4.52
C GLY A 756 -7.84 47.01 4.20
N GLU A 757 -6.83 47.40 3.42
CA GLU A 757 -5.71 46.54 3.00
C GLU A 757 -4.55 46.52 4.01
N ARG A 758 -4.59 47.43 5.00
CA ARG A 758 -3.54 47.62 6.00
C ARG A 758 -4.14 47.86 7.38
N VAL A 759 -5.03 46.95 7.80
CA VAL A 759 -5.61 46.99 9.14
C VAL A 759 -4.65 46.28 10.09
N THR A 760 -4.38 46.89 11.25
CA THR A 760 -3.52 46.29 12.28
C THR A 760 -4.24 46.34 13.60
N GLY A 761 -4.38 45.18 14.23
CA GLY A 761 -4.80 45.05 15.62
C GLY A 761 -3.60 44.85 16.53
N GLU A 762 -3.75 45.21 17.80
CA GLU A 762 -2.74 45.03 18.84
C GLU A 762 -3.26 44.13 19.96
N ILE A 763 -2.38 43.26 20.45
CA ILE A 763 -2.62 42.38 21.58
C ILE A 763 -1.48 42.61 22.58
N ASP A 764 -1.80 43.16 23.75
CA ASP A 764 -0.84 43.35 24.83
C ASP A 764 -0.96 42.20 25.83
N ILE A 765 0.11 41.42 26.00
CA ILE A 765 0.23 40.39 27.04
C ILE A 765 1.05 40.96 28.20
N ILE A 766 0.45 41.00 29.40
CA ILE A 766 1.03 41.62 30.59
C ILE A 766 1.24 40.55 31.66
N SER A 767 2.46 40.44 32.17
CA SER A 767 2.86 39.54 33.27
C SER A 767 3.80 40.27 34.24
N GLY A 768 3.27 40.67 35.40
CA GLY A 768 4.00 41.52 36.34
C GLY A 768 4.42 42.86 35.72
N SER A 769 5.73 43.14 35.68
CA SER A 769 6.31 44.31 35.01
C SER A 769 6.62 44.09 33.52
N ASN A 770 6.48 42.86 33.01
CA ASN A 770 6.77 42.54 31.62
C ASN A 770 5.51 42.76 30.76
N GLN A 771 5.67 43.42 29.62
CA GLN A 771 4.62 43.61 28.62
C GLN A 771 5.16 43.21 27.25
N GLU A 772 4.49 42.27 26.59
CA GLU A 772 4.76 41.86 25.22
C GLU A 772 3.63 42.38 24.33
N LYS A 773 3.96 43.27 23.39
CA LYS A 773 3.00 43.79 22.40
C LYS A 773 3.11 42.98 21.11
N ILE A 774 1.98 42.44 20.66
CA ILE A 774 1.85 41.59 19.48
C ILE A 774 0.94 42.28 18.47
N TYR A 775 1.38 42.35 17.21
CA TYR A 775 0.62 42.94 16.12
C TYR A 775 -0.06 41.83 15.30
N LEU A 776 -1.34 42.04 15.01
CA LEU A 776 -2.15 41.19 14.12
C LEU A 776 -2.46 41.96 12.83
N PRO A 777 -1.73 41.71 11.73
CA PRO A 777 -2.08 42.27 10.44
C PRO A 777 -3.35 41.62 9.91
N VAL A 778 -4.29 42.45 9.44
CA VAL A 778 -5.54 42.01 8.82
C VAL A 778 -5.66 42.62 7.43
N PHE A 779 -5.87 41.75 6.45
CA PHE A 779 -6.14 42.13 5.07
C PHE A 779 -7.62 41.90 4.77
N ASN A 780 -8.41 42.98 4.77
CA ASN A 780 -9.86 42.96 4.56
C ASN A 780 -10.27 43.97 3.47
N PRO A 781 -9.86 43.76 2.21
CA PRO A 781 -10.10 44.73 1.13
C PRO A 781 -11.60 44.84 0.80
N ALA A 782 -12.00 45.97 0.20
CA ALA A 782 -13.37 46.16 -0.26
C ALA A 782 -13.73 45.22 -1.42
N TYR A 783 -12.76 44.98 -2.31
CA TYR A 783 -12.89 44.12 -3.48
C TYR A 783 -11.59 43.33 -3.73
N PRO A 784 -11.68 42.12 -4.30
CA PRO A 784 -12.91 41.36 -4.51
C PRO A 784 -13.50 40.89 -3.18
N THR A 785 -14.82 40.75 -3.11
CA THR A 785 -15.51 40.22 -1.94
C THR A 785 -15.31 38.71 -1.83
N VAL A 786 -15.51 38.14 -0.64
CA VAL A 786 -15.48 36.67 -0.43
C VAL A 786 -16.47 35.95 -1.35
N GLY A 787 -17.64 36.56 -1.58
CA GLY A 787 -18.65 36.00 -2.49
C GLY A 787 -18.20 35.94 -3.95
N GLU A 788 -17.45 36.95 -4.42
CA GLU A 788 -16.92 37.00 -5.79
C GLU A 788 -15.80 35.99 -6.04
N LEU A 789 -15.05 35.62 -5.00
CA LEU A 789 -13.98 34.62 -5.06
C LEU A 789 -14.42 33.23 -4.61
N LYS A 790 -15.69 33.01 -4.28
CA LYS A 790 -16.14 31.69 -3.82
C LYS A 790 -15.80 30.60 -4.84
N GLY A 791 -15.12 29.55 -4.38
CA GLY A 791 -14.63 28.45 -5.20
C GLY A 791 -13.31 28.73 -5.92
N TRP A 792 -12.75 29.95 -5.88
CA TRP A 792 -11.43 30.27 -6.44
C TRP A 792 -10.33 30.00 -5.41
N TYR A 793 -9.11 29.74 -5.89
CA TYR A 793 -7.94 29.82 -5.02
C TYR A 793 -7.54 31.28 -4.83
N VAL A 794 -7.00 31.65 -3.67
CA VAL A 794 -6.65 33.04 -3.37
C VAL A 794 -5.27 33.12 -2.73
N GLU A 795 -4.56 34.20 -3.02
CA GLU A 795 -3.29 34.48 -2.34
C GLU A 795 -3.51 34.62 -0.82
N ASP A 796 -2.73 33.85 -0.07
CA ASP A 796 -2.67 33.83 1.39
C ASP A 796 -1.20 33.94 1.81
N ASN A 797 -0.84 35.08 2.42
CA ASN A 797 0.52 35.36 2.89
C ASN A 797 1.61 35.16 1.81
N GLY A 798 1.34 35.54 0.56
CA GLY A 798 2.28 35.44 -0.56
C GLY A 798 2.32 34.07 -1.25
N CYS A 799 1.36 33.18 -0.97
CA CYS A 799 1.22 31.90 -1.64
C CYS A 799 -0.20 31.64 -2.12
N VAL A 800 -0.34 30.93 -3.25
CA VAL A 800 -1.58 30.24 -3.63
C VAL A 800 -1.30 28.74 -3.58
N SER A 801 -2.00 27.99 -2.74
CA SER A 801 -1.88 26.53 -2.65
C SER A 801 -3.12 25.84 -3.22
N ILE A 802 -2.89 24.87 -4.10
CA ILE A 802 -3.89 24.24 -4.97
C ILE A 802 -3.89 22.73 -4.74
N ASN A 803 -5.06 22.19 -4.43
CA ASN A 803 -5.39 20.77 -4.53
C ASN A 803 -5.69 20.41 -6.00
N PRO A 804 -4.85 19.58 -6.67
CA PRO A 804 -5.02 19.28 -8.09
C PRO A 804 -6.28 18.49 -8.43
N GLY A 805 -6.84 17.74 -7.48
CA GLY A 805 -8.12 17.04 -7.67
C GLY A 805 -9.33 17.99 -7.82
N LYS A 806 -9.19 19.27 -7.45
CA LYS A 806 -10.26 20.28 -7.45
C LYS A 806 -10.10 21.34 -8.54
N PHE A 807 -9.87 20.90 -9.77
CA PHE A 807 -9.79 21.81 -10.93
C PHE A 807 -11.14 22.49 -11.24
N HIS A 808 -11.10 23.69 -11.82
CA HIS A 808 -12.29 24.43 -12.25
C HIS A 808 -12.79 23.96 -13.60
N ARG A 809 -11.88 23.63 -14.51
CA ARG A 809 -12.17 23.16 -15.87
C ARG A 809 -11.17 22.10 -16.29
N LYS A 810 -11.60 21.24 -17.21
CA LYS A 810 -10.72 20.33 -17.94
C LYS A 810 -11.02 20.38 -19.44
N VAL A 811 -10.00 20.20 -20.24
CA VAL A 811 -10.08 19.99 -21.69
C VAL A 811 -9.52 18.60 -21.95
N GLU A 812 -10.28 17.74 -22.60
CA GLU A 812 -9.92 16.36 -22.93
C GLU A 812 -10.09 16.13 -24.43
N ASN A 813 -9.50 15.05 -24.95
CA ASN A 813 -9.74 14.59 -26.30
C ASN A 813 -10.19 13.11 -26.29
N GLU A 814 -10.24 12.46 -27.45
CA GLU A 814 -10.67 11.05 -27.54
C GLU A 814 -9.71 10.11 -26.80
N ASP A 815 -8.41 10.36 -26.88
CA ASP A 815 -7.37 9.50 -26.30
C ASP A 815 -7.09 9.78 -24.82
N ILE A 816 -7.12 11.06 -24.42
CA ILE A 816 -6.61 11.53 -23.13
C ILE A 816 -7.75 12.01 -22.25
N LYS A 817 -7.96 11.28 -21.15
CA LYS A 817 -8.89 11.62 -20.08
C LYS A 817 -8.13 11.98 -18.81
N MET A 818 -8.58 13.02 -18.13
CA MET A 818 -8.06 13.45 -16.84
C MET A 818 -8.84 12.76 -15.73
N LYS A 819 -8.12 12.13 -14.80
CA LYS A 819 -8.72 11.30 -13.76
C LYS A 819 -8.31 11.80 -12.38
N VAL A 820 -9.29 12.10 -11.54
CA VAL A 820 -9.05 12.36 -10.12
C VAL A 820 -8.80 11.03 -9.43
N ILE A 821 -7.80 10.98 -8.56
CA ILE A 821 -7.48 9.82 -7.74
C ILE A 821 -7.68 10.22 -6.28
N GLU A 822 -8.71 9.68 -5.66
CA GLU A 822 -8.99 9.84 -4.23
C GLU A 822 -8.08 8.93 -3.39
N GLY A 823 -7.80 9.31 -2.15
CA GLY A 823 -7.04 8.46 -1.20
C GLY A 823 -5.53 8.40 -1.47
N LEU A 824 -4.99 9.33 -2.28
CA LEU A 824 -3.59 9.35 -2.68
C LEU A 824 -3.07 10.80 -2.72
N GLY A 825 -1.79 10.98 -2.44
CA GLY A 825 -1.13 12.28 -2.50
C GLY A 825 -1.25 13.12 -1.22
N TYR A 826 -0.49 14.21 -1.13
CA TYR A 826 -0.47 15.09 0.05
C TYR A 826 -1.83 15.70 0.37
N GLU A 827 -2.63 16.04 -0.64
CA GLU A 827 -3.97 16.61 -0.48
C GLU A 827 -5.09 15.55 -0.40
N ASN A 828 -4.72 14.26 -0.30
CA ASN A 828 -5.60 13.09 -0.38
C ASN A 828 -6.39 12.97 -1.70
N GLN A 829 -6.08 13.83 -2.67
CA GLN A 829 -6.66 13.89 -4.00
C GLN A 829 -5.57 14.31 -5.00
N CYS A 830 -5.33 13.46 -5.99
CA CYS A 830 -4.42 13.74 -7.11
C CYS A 830 -5.18 13.97 -8.41
N ILE A 831 -4.50 14.54 -9.39
CA ILE A 831 -4.94 14.51 -10.80
C ILE A 831 -3.94 13.72 -11.65
N GLN A 832 -4.43 12.71 -12.36
CA GLN A 832 -3.68 12.01 -13.40
C GLN A 832 -3.91 12.68 -14.75
N LEU A 833 -2.83 13.12 -15.39
CA LEU A 833 -2.83 13.77 -16.69
C LEU A 833 -2.78 12.73 -17.81
N GLY A 834 -3.89 12.05 -18.07
CA GLY A 834 -3.97 10.96 -19.04
C GLY A 834 -3.45 9.62 -18.51
N GLU A 835 -3.93 8.51 -19.08
CA GLU A 835 -3.40 7.18 -18.77
C GLU A 835 -2.03 6.98 -19.46
N ALA A 836 -1.07 6.39 -18.75
CA ALA A 836 0.32 6.27 -19.20
C ALA A 836 0.50 5.50 -20.53
N THR A 837 -0.49 4.69 -20.91
CA THR A 837 -0.49 3.89 -22.14
C THR A 837 -0.92 4.68 -23.39
N LYS A 838 -1.50 5.88 -23.23
CA LYS A 838 -2.05 6.68 -24.33
C LYS A 838 -0.95 7.43 -25.12
N PRO A 839 -1.22 7.92 -26.34
CA PRO A 839 -0.23 8.61 -27.16
C PRO A 839 0.28 9.93 -26.55
N VAL A 840 1.56 10.25 -26.76
CA VAL A 840 2.18 11.53 -26.37
C VAL A 840 1.46 12.70 -27.03
N GLN A 841 1.25 13.78 -26.27
CA GLN A 841 0.55 14.98 -26.69
C GLN A 841 1.54 16.12 -26.96
N ASN A 842 1.15 17.08 -27.82
CA ASN A 842 1.94 18.30 -28.06
C ASN A 842 1.38 19.48 -27.26
N PRO A 843 1.99 19.87 -26.12
CA PRO A 843 1.46 20.91 -25.26
C PRO A 843 1.63 22.34 -25.84
N ARG A 844 2.40 22.53 -26.93
CA ARG A 844 2.58 23.86 -27.56
C ARG A 844 1.28 24.40 -28.16
N ARG A 845 0.32 23.54 -28.52
CA ARG A 845 -1.03 23.95 -28.93
C ARG A 845 -1.91 24.16 -27.70
N SER A 846 -1.45 24.92 -26.73
CA SER A 846 -1.99 24.98 -25.37
C SER A 846 -3.50 25.25 -25.27
N ARG A 847 -4.10 25.96 -26.24
CA ARG A 847 -5.56 26.17 -26.32
C ARG A 847 -6.34 24.88 -26.59
N GLN A 848 -5.81 24.01 -27.44
CA GLN A 848 -6.42 22.71 -27.82
C GLN A 848 -5.85 21.54 -27.01
N ALA A 849 -4.69 21.72 -26.38
CA ALA A 849 -4.05 20.67 -25.61
C ALA A 849 -4.91 20.24 -24.41
N THR A 850 -4.89 18.93 -24.15
CA THR A 850 -5.53 18.31 -22.99
C THR A 850 -4.93 18.85 -21.71
N LYS A 851 -5.75 19.44 -20.85
CA LYS A 851 -5.31 20.16 -19.65
C LYS A 851 -6.36 20.19 -18.56
N VAL A 852 -5.93 20.51 -17.35
CA VAL A 852 -6.78 20.96 -16.25
C VAL A 852 -6.43 22.41 -15.90
N GLU A 853 -7.43 23.18 -15.48
CA GLU A 853 -7.32 24.61 -15.25
C GLU A 853 -7.82 24.98 -13.86
N TYR A 854 -7.08 25.86 -13.19
CA TYR A 854 -7.34 26.34 -11.85
C TYR A 854 -7.39 27.86 -11.84
N ASP A 855 -8.54 28.40 -11.46
CA ASP A 855 -8.73 29.84 -11.27
C ASP A 855 -8.21 30.27 -9.91
N PHE A 856 -7.37 31.29 -9.94
CA PHE A 856 -6.84 31.90 -8.73
C PHE A 856 -6.88 33.43 -8.80
N TYR A 857 -6.93 34.04 -7.62
CA TYR A 857 -6.84 35.48 -7.45
C TYR A 857 -5.59 35.85 -6.68
N ILE A 858 -4.86 36.84 -7.18
CA ILE A 858 -3.63 37.36 -6.58
C ILE A 858 -3.71 38.88 -6.43
N PHE A 859 -3.14 39.40 -5.35
CA PHE A 859 -3.17 40.83 -5.01
C PHE A 859 -1.91 41.57 -5.46
N ASN A 860 -0.92 40.85 -5.98
CA ASN A 860 0.33 41.41 -6.45
C ASN A 860 0.75 40.82 -7.81
N ALA A 861 1.67 41.49 -8.50
CA ALA A 861 2.20 41.08 -9.80
C ALA A 861 3.72 40.86 -9.75
N GLY A 862 4.24 40.15 -10.76
CA GLY A 862 5.67 39.91 -10.91
C GLY A 862 6.02 38.44 -11.11
N SER A 863 7.28 38.13 -10.82
CA SER A 863 7.83 36.78 -10.95
C SER A 863 7.32 35.88 -9.83
N VAL A 864 6.79 34.71 -10.20
CA VAL A 864 6.37 33.64 -9.29
C VAL A 864 7.19 32.39 -9.49
N THR A 865 7.38 31.62 -8.43
CA THR A 865 7.83 30.22 -8.52
C THR A 865 6.62 29.31 -8.38
N VAL A 866 6.34 28.50 -9.40
CA VAL A 866 5.32 27.46 -9.33
C VAL A 866 5.99 26.14 -8.98
N TYR A 867 5.71 25.66 -7.77
CA TYR A 867 6.09 24.33 -7.30
C TYR A 867 5.00 23.32 -7.68
N THR A 868 5.36 22.24 -8.35
CA THR A 868 4.47 21.11 -8.62
C THR A 868 5.01 19.87 -7.95
N TYR A 869 4.19 19.28 -7.10
CA TYR A 869 4.46 18.04 -6.38
C TYR A 869 3.81 16.93 -7.20
N ALA A 870 4.62 16.03 -7.73
CA ALA A 870 4.17 14.91 -8.55
C ALA A 870 4.60 13.59 -7.91
N LEU A 871 3.83 12.52 -8.06
CA LEU A 871 4.29 11.19 -7.67
C LEU A 871 5.56 10.83 -8.47
N PRO A 872 6.58 10.20 -7.86
CA PRO A 872 7.85 9.90 -8.51
C PRO A 872 7.77 8.69 -9.48
N VAL A 873 6.75 8.67 -10.32
CA VAL A 873 6.52 7.62 -11.33
C VAL A 873 7.62 7.63 -12.39
N PHE A 874 7.96 6.43 -12.89
CA PHE A 874 8.88 6.24 -14.00
C PHE A 874 8.15 6.27 -15.36
N PRO A 875 8.85 6.57 -16.46
CA PRO A 875 8.32 6.33 -17.79
C PRO A 875 7.93 4.87 -17.98
N VAL A 876 6.85 4.61 -18.71
CA VAL A 876 6.36 3.25 -18.98
C VAL A 876 7.43 2.38 -19.64
N ASN A 877 8.27 2.95 -20.50
CA ASN A 877 9.42 2.29 -21.11
C ASN A 877 10.38 3.34 -21.70
N SER A 878 11.48 2.89 -22.28
CA SER A 878 12.53 3.73 -22.88
C SER A 878 12.08 4.58 -24.09
N GLU A 879 10.88 4.35 -24.65
CA GLU A 879 10.32 5.15 -25.75
C GLU A 879 9.43 6.31 -25.25
N ARG A 880 9.25 6.43 -23.93
CA ARG A 880 8.31 7.35 -23.28
C ARG A 880 9.03 8.29 -22.32
N GLY A 881 8.43 9.45 -22.07
CA GLY A 881 8.85 10.37 -21.02
C GLY A 881 7.82 10.48 -19.90
N THR A 882 8.04 11.47 -19.04
CA THR A 882 7.21 11.86 -17.88
C THR A 882 6.97 13.37 -17.88
N CYS A 883 7.08 14.01 -19.05
CA CYS A 883 7.00 15.44 -19.19
C CYS A 883 5.56 15.93 -19.07
N PHE A 884 5.34 17.11 -18.49
CA PHE A 884 4.07 17.83 -18.51
C PHE A 884 4.30 19.34 -18.57
N GLY A 885 3.29 20.07 -19.05
CA GLY A 885 3.34 21.51 -19.23
C GLY A 885 2.72 22.27 -18.06
N ILE A 886 3.31 23.42 -17.71
CA ILE A 886 2.83 24.35 -16.69
C ILE A 886 2.76 25.74 -17.33
N MET A 887 1.61 26.40 -17.21
CA MET A 887 1.38 27.72 -17.81
C MET A 887 0.41 28.53 -16.96
N ILE A 888 0.64 29.84 -16.84
CA ILE A 888 -0.32 30.80 -16.28
C ILE A 888 -0.87 31.61 -17.46
N ASP A 889 -2.20 31.75 -17.49
CA ASP A 889 -2.96 32.43 -18.55
C ASP A 889 -2.54 31.95 -19.94
N ASP A 890 -2.19 32.88 -20.85
CA ASP A 890 -1.63 32.60 -22.17
C ASP A 890 -0.12 32.94 -22.21
N GLY A 891 0.56 32.87 -21.06
CA GLY A 891 1.98 33.18 -20.88
C GLY A 891 2.95 32.09 -21.36
N LEU A 892 4.17 32.10 -20.82
CA LEU A 892 5.21 31.15 -21.18
C LEU A 892 4.85 29.72 -20.73
N LEU A 893 4.86 28.78 -21.67
CA LEU A 893 4.78 27.34 -21.36
C LEU A 893 6.13 26.85 -20.82
N LYS A 894 6.14 26.41 -19.56
CA LYS A 894 7.26 25.68 -18.95
C LYS A 894 6.97 24.19 -18.92
N TYR A 895 8.03 23.39 -18.90
CA TYR A 895 7.95 21.94 -18.83
C TYR A 895 8.58 21.46 -17.52
N ALA A 896 8.02 20.40 -16.95
CA ALA A 896 8.53 19.66 -15.81
C ALA A 896 8.48 18.16 -16.12
N SER A 897 9.32 17.36 -15.47
CA SER A 897 9.40 15.90 -15.72
C SER A 897 9.96 15.15 -14.52
N ASN A 898 9.56 13.89 -14.37
CA ASN A 898 10.08 13.00 -13.33
C ASN A 898 11.00 11.95 -13.96
N ASN A 899 12.32 12.09 -13.84
CA ASN A 899 13.25 11.12 -14.43
C ASN A 899 14.48 10.91 -13.54
N ALA A 900 14.23 10.80 -12.23
CA ALA A 900 15.28 10.51 -11.28
C ALA A 900 15.84 9.10 -11.57
N LYS A 901 17.15 9.01 -11.73
CA LYS A 901 17.81 7.71 -11.85
C LYS A 901 17.71 7.00 -10.49
N GLU A 902 17.25 5.74 -10.47
CA GLU A 902 17.25 4.92 -9.27
C GLU A 902 18.63 4.94 -8.58
N TYR A 903 18.64 5.01 -7.25
CA TYR A 903 19.85 5.15 -6.43
C TYR A 903 20.64 6.45 -6.65
N SER A 904 20.08 7.45 -7.32
CA SER A 904 20.57 8.83 -7.25
C SER A 904 20.11 9.51 -5.95
N GLY A 905 20.76 10.61 -5.56
CA GLY A 905 20.28 11.42 -4.43
C GLY A 905 18.85 11.91 -4.62
N GLU A 906 18.50 12.32 -5.84
CA GLU A 906 17.15 12.76 -6.19
C GLU A 906 16.11 11.64 -6.04
N TRP A 907 16.42 10.41 -6.48
CA TRP A 907 15.51 9.27 -6.27
C TRP A 907 15.31 8.98 -4.78
N ARG A 908 16.40 8.97 -3.99
CA ARG A 908 16.33 8.75 -2.54
C ARG A 908 15.42 9.78 -1.86
N GLU A 909 15.60 11.06 -2.16
CA GLU A 909 14.74 12.12 -1.64
C GLU A 909 13.28 11.93 -2.09
N ASN A 910 13.07 11.58 -3.36
CA ASN A 910 11.74 11.45 -3.94
C ASN A 910 10.92 10.29 -3.35
N VAL A 911 11.50 9.10 -3.20
CA VAL A 911 10.79 7.95 -2.61
C VAL A 911 10.60 8.12 -1.11
N TYR A 912 11.57 8.75 -0.42
CA TYR A 912 11.48 9.02 1.02
C TYR A 912 10.33 9.97 1.37
N ARG A 913 9.99 10.89 0.46
CA ARG A 913 8.84 11.81 0.61
C ARG A 913 7.63 11.50 -0.27
N ASN A 914 7.67 10.39 -1.03
CA ASN A 914 6.66 10.08 -2.05
C ASN A 914 6.31 11.24 -3.00
N SER A 915 7.30 12.06 -3.37
CA SER A 915 7.10 13.17 -4.30
C SER A 915 8.38 13.57 -5.03
N THR A 916 8.27 13.80 -6.33
CA THR A 916 9.16 14.71 -7.07
C THR A 916 8.62 16.13 -6.92
N ILE A 917 9.47 17.09 -6.57
CA ILE A 917 9.10 18.51 -6.49
C ILE A 917 9.80 19.27 -7.62
N ASN A 918 9.02 19.73 -8.57
CA ASN A 918 9.50 20.56 -9.68
C ASN A 918 9.23 22.04 -9.37
N ALA A 919 10.17 22.93 -9.72
CA ALA A 919 10.01 24.36 -9.55
C ALA A 919 10.25 25.08 -10.88
N VAL A 920 9.29 25.90 -11.32
CA VAL A 920 9.42 26.71 -12.54
C VAL A 920 9.08 28.16 -12.27
N THR A 921 9.86 29.07 -12.84
CA THR A 921 9.57 30.51 -12.76
C THR A 921 8.64 30.94 -13.88
N LEU A 922 7.53 31.57 -13.52
CA LEU A 922 6.54 32.19 -14.41
C LEU A 922 6.31 33.65 -14.01
N ASN A 923 5.53 34.39 -14.79
CA ASN A 923 5.25 35.81 -14.54
C ASN A 923 3.75 36.09 -14.53
N ILE A 924 3.33 36.91 -13.58
CA ILE A 924 1.99 37.49 -13.47
C ILE A 924 2.11 38.96 -13.84
N ASP A 925 1.35 39.41 -14.84
CA ASP A 925 1.48 40.75 -15.43
C ASP A 925 0.83 41.85 -14.57
N LYS A 926 -0.25 41.54 -13.86
CA LYS A 926 -0.99 42.46 -13.01
C LYS A 926 -1.71 41.71 -11.87
N PRO A 927 -2.05 42.37 -10.75
CA PRO A 927 -2.96 41.78 -9.77
C PRO A 927 -4.32 41.46 -10.39
N GLY A 928 -4.98 40.41 -9.90
CA GLY A 928 -6.32 40.05 -10.33
C GLY A 928 -6.55 38.56 -10.51
N LYS A 929 -7.43 38.24 -11.47
CA LYS A 929 -7.85 36.89 -11.82
C LYS A 929 -6.89 36.28 -12.83
N HIS A 930 -6.43 35.07 -12.55
CA HIS A 930 -5.54 34.30 -13.42
C HIS A 930 -5.97 32.84 -13.46
N THR A 931 -5.48 32.11 -14.45
CA THR A 931 -5.71 30.67 -14.60
C THR A 931 -4.38 29.94 -14.70
N LEU A 932 -4.10 29.04 -13.75
CA LEU A 932 -3.04 28.06 -13.87
C LEU A 932 -3.52 26.88 -14.73
N LYS A 933 -2.67 26.41 -15.63
CA LYS A 933 -2.94 25.27 -16.52
C LYS A 933 -1.86 24.21 -16.32
N LEU A 934 -2.29 22.98 -16.01
CA LEU A 934 -1.44 21.79 -16.09
C LEU A 934 -1.82 21.03 -17.37
N ILE A 935 -0.86 20.87 -18.26
CA ILE A 935 -1.08 20.43 -19.64
C ILE A 935 -0.41 19.07 -19.84
N CYS A 936 -1.16 18.09 -20.34
CA CYS A 936 -0.62 16.77 -20.65
C CYS A 936 0.42 16.88 -21.79
N SER A 937 1.59 16.29 -21.59
CA SER A 937 2.60 16.09 -22.63
C SER A 937 2.86 14.59 -22.78
N ASP A 938 3.56 13.97 -21.82
CA ASP A 938 3.55 12.53 -21.66
C ASP A 938 2.37 12.14 -20.74
N PRO A 939 1.42 11.34 -21.22
CA PRO A 939 0.36 10.80 -20.37
C PRO A 939 0.90 9.96 -19.22
N GLY A 940 0.19 9.95 -18.09
CA GLY A 940 0.49 9.13 -16.92
C GLY A 940 0.96 9.92 -15.70
N MET A 941 1.31 11.20 -15.86
CA MET A 941 1.78 12.03 -14.74
C MET A 941 0.70 12.29 -13.71
N ILE A 942 1.01 12.09 -12.43
CA ILE A 942 0.09 12.27 -11.31
C ILE A 942 0.57 13.43 -10.45
N ILE A 943 -0.20 14.51 -10.42
CA ILE A 943 0.11 15.73 -9.66
C ILE A 943 -0.71 15.72 -8.37
N GLN A 944 -0.05 15.89 -7.23
CA GLN A 944 -0.63 15.78 -5.89
C GLN A 944 -0.75 17.12 -5.15
N LYS A 945 0.02 18.14 -5.54
CA LYS A 945 -0.09 19.51 -5.01
C LYS A 945 0.54 20.52 -5.96
N VAL A 946 0.01 21.75 -5.97
CA VAL A 946 0.67 22.90 -6.61
C VAL A 946 0.73 24.08 -5.66
N VAL A 947 1.86 24.77 -5.60
CA VAL A 947 2.04 26.03 -4.85
C VAL A 947 2.59 27.09 -5.78
N ILE A 948 1.88 28.21 -5.91
CA ILE A 948 2.36 29.42 -6.58
C ILE A 948 2.93 30.33 -5.48
N ASP A 949 4.24 30.52 -5.47
CA ASP A 949 4.95 31.28 -4.44
C ASP A 949 5.45 32.63 -4.98
N MET A 950 5.04 33.70 -4.30
CA MET A 950 5.50 35.08 -4.50
C MET A 950 6.63 35.46 -3.53
N GLY A 951 7.25 34.49 -2.85
CA GLY A 951 8.21 34.70 -1.77
C GLY A 951 7.60 34.61 -0.37
N GLY A 952 6.37 34.10 -0.26
CA GLY A 952 5.66 33.89 0.99
C GLY A 952 5.94 32.53 1.64
N MET A 953 6.34 31.53 0.83
CA MET A 953 6.40 30.14 1.27
C MET A 953 7.44 29.94 2.37
N LYS A 954 6.98 29.45 3.52
CA LYS A 954 7.80 29.02 4.66
C LYS A 954 8.23 27.57 4.52
N ARG A 955 9.35 27.22 5.17
CA ARG A 955 9.89 25.86 5.21
C ARG A 955 8.93 24.92 5.93
N SER A 956 8.56 23.84 5.24
CA SER A 956 7.75 22.77 5.79
C SER A 956 7.82 21.54 4.86
N TYR A 957 7.27 20.41 5.27
CA TYR A 957 7.33 19.16 4.51
C TYR A 957 6.26 19.09 3.42
N LEU A 958 5.02 19.42 3.76
CA LEU A 958 3.84 19.32 2.87
C LEU A 958 3.54 20.62 2.12
N GLY A 959 4.18 21.72 2.49
CA GLY A 959 3.84 23.07 2.03
C GLY A 959 2.53 23.61 2.65
N PRO A 960 2.12 24.84 2.30
CA PRO A 960 0.94 25.48 2.87
C PRO A 960 -0.37 24.74 2.52
N GLU A 961 -1.35 24.77 3.43
CA GLU A 961 -2.70 24.26 3.20
C GLU A 961 -3.36 24.92 1.97
N THR A 962 -4.23 24.16 1.30
CA THR A 962 -5.03 24.63 0.16
C THR A 962 -5.77 25.95 0.47
N THR A 963 -5.69 26.89 -0.48
CA THR A 963 -6.19 28.27 -0.36
C THR A 963 -7.52 28.52 -1.10
N ILE A 964 -8.36 27.48 -1.24
CA ILE A 964 -9.66 27.63 -1.90
C ILE A 964 -10.67 28.35 -0.99
N VAL A 965 -11.34 29.38 -1.52
CA VAL A 965 -12.37 30.13 -0.79
C VAL A 965 -13.66 29.30 -0.74
N ARG A 966 -14.14 29.01 0.47
CA ARG A 966 -15.28 28.10 0.70
C ARG A 966 -16.65 28.77 0.63
#